data_AF-A0A3N7FW55-F1
#
_entry.id   AF-A0A3N7FW55-F1
#
_cell.length_a   1.000
_cell.length_b   1.000
_cell.length_c   1.000
_cell.angle_alpha   90.00
_cell.angle_beta   90.00
_cell.angle_gamma   90.00
#
_symmetry.space_group_name_H-M   'P 1'
#
loop_
_entity.id
_entity.type
_entity.pdbx_description
1 polymer ?
#
loop_
_entity_poly.entity_id
_entity_poly.type
_entity_poly.pdbx_seq_one_letter_code
_entity_poly.pdbx_strand_id
1 'polypeptide(L)'
;MNEFVPQRTAAYISQHDLHIGEMTVRETLAFSARCQGVGYLHEMLAELSRREKEANIMPDPDVDVFMKAAATQAEEANVSTDYVLKILGLEVCADTMVGDGMIRGISGGQRKRVTTGEMLVGPSRALFMDEISTGLDSSTTYQIVNSLRQTVHILNCTAVISLLQPAPETYDLFDDIILLSDGHIVYQGPRDDVHEFFEHMGFKCPERKGVADFLQEVTSRKDQEQYWARKDQPYKFVTVNEFAEAFQSVSVGRRIIEELSIPFDKTKNHPAALVNKKYGAGKMDLLKANFSREYLLMKRNSFVYIFRISQLTILAIISMTLFFRTNMHRDTVMDGGIYTGALFFTVAAIMFNGTAEQSTTIAKLPVFYKHRELLFFPPLAYSIPSWVLKIPISFVEVATWVFITYYVIGFDPNIARFFKLYVVLVLINQMASALFRFIAAAGRNMIVANTFGSFVLLAIFALGGFVLSREQIKKWWIWGYWISPLMYGQNAIVVNEFLGNSWSHIPAGSTEPLGIQVLKSRGFFTEAYWYWIGIGATVGFILLFNLCFVLALTFLNAFDKPQAVISEDPESDESARKTERAIQLSNHASSHRTNTEGGGGISRSSSEAIGEVSNNRKKGMVLPFEPHSITFDDVIYSVDMPQEMIVQGVDKDRLVLLKGVSGAFRPGVLTALMGVSGAGKTTLMDVLAGRKTGGYIEGDIKISGYPKKQQTFARIAGYCEQTDIHSPQVTVYESLLYSAWLRLPLEVDSESRKMFIEEVMDLVELNPLRHALVGLPGVNGLSTEQRKRLTIAVELVANPSIIFMDEPTSGLDARAAAIVMRTVRNTVDTGRTVVCTIHQPSIDIFEAFDELFLMKRGGQEIYVGPLGRHSTHLIKYFEAIEGVGKIRDGYNPATWMLEVSSSAQEMALEVDFSNIYKNSDLFRRNKALIAGLSTPAPGSTDLCFPTKYSTSFFTQCMACLWKQHWSYWRNPPYTAVRFLFTTFIALMFGTMFWDLGSKLNSTQDLLNAMGSMYAAVFFIGVQNASSVQPVVAVERTVFYRERAAGMYSALPYAFAQVLIELPYIFVQASAYGFIVYAMIGFEWTVAKFFWYLFFMYFTLLYFTFYGMMAVAITPNHHIAAIVSSAFYGIWNLFSGFIVPRPSIPIWWRWYYWACPVSWSLYGLLVSQFGDIQKDLTETQTVKQFVKDYFGFDHDFLGVVAAAVLGWTVLFAFLFAAAIKAFNFQRR
;
A
#
# COMPACT_ATOMS: atom_id res chain seq x y z
N MET A 1 -22.41 20.64 23.58
CA MET A 1 -21.60 19.43 23.29
C MET A 1 -20.33 19.29 24.14
N ASN A 2 -20.05 20.15 25.14
CA ASN A 2 -18.82 20.04 25.96
C ASN A 2 -18.99 19.25 27.28
N GLU A 3 -20.16 18.64 27.52
CA GLU A 3 -20.48 17.96 28.79
C GLU A 3 -19.84 16.56 28.90
N PHE A 4 -19.55 15.90 27.78
CA PHE A 4 -18.94 14.56 27.71
C PHE A 4 -18.06 14.42 26.46
N VAL A 5 -17.38 13.28 26.29
CA VAL A 5 -16.49 12.99 25.15
C VAL A 5 -17.17 12.03 24.17
N PRO A 6 -17.74 12.52 23.04
CA PRO A 6 -18.50 11.69 22.12
C PRO A 6 -17.70 10.52 21.52
N GLN A 7 -16.42 10.74 21.19
CA GLN A 7 -15.52 9.73 20.62
C GLN A 7 -15.20 8.56 21.58
N ARG A 8 -15.57 8.69 22.86
CA ARG A 8 -15.44 7.64 23.88
C ARG A 8 -16.78 7.01 24.22
N THR A 9 -17.85 7.79 24.19
CA THR A 9 -19.22 7.30 24.39
C THR A 9 -19.68 6.42 23.23
N ALA A 10 -19.23 6.73 22.00
CA ALA A 10 -19.53 5.97 20.81
C ALA A 10 -18.27 5.37 20.18
N ALA A 11 -18.41 4.18 19.58
CA ALA A 11 -17.37 3.56 18.77
C ALA A 11 -17.75 3.65 17.29
N TYR A 12 -16.80 4.08 16.46
CA TYR A 12 -16.96 4.07 15.00
C TYR A 12 -16.08 2.97 14.41
N ILE A 13 -16.69 2.07 13.65
CA ILE A 13 -16.04 0.94 12.99
C ILE A 13 -15.93 1.31 11.53
N SER A 14 -14.71 1.64 11.10
CA SER A 14 -14.42 2.07 9.73
C SER A 14 -14.48 0.90 8.75
N GLN A 15 -14.82 1.22 7.50
CA GLN A 15 -14.69 0.30 6.36
C GLN A 15 -13.24 -0.19 6.16
N HIS A 16 -12.23 0.59 6.55
CA HIS A 16 -10.82 0.30 6.30
C HIS A 16 -10.17 -0.57 7.39
N ASP A 17 -9.63 -1.71 6.98
CA ASP A 17 -8.97 -2.69 7.84
C ASP A 17 -7.49 -2.35 8.10
N LEU A 18 -7.24 -1.35 8.95
CA LEU A 18 -5.89 -0.93 9.34
C LEU A 18 -5.46 -1.57 10.67
N HIS A 19 -4.51 -2.50 10.59
CA HIS A 19 -3.95 -3.25 11.72
C HIS A 19 -2.42 -3.37 11.62
N ILE A 20 -1.78 -3.69 12.75
CA ILE A 20 -0.35 -4.02 12.78
C ILE A 20 -0.22 -5.50 12.36
N GLY A 21 0.37 -5.75 11.19
CA GLY A 21 0.46 -7.10 10.62
C GLY A 21 1.26 -8.08 11.48
N GLU A 22 2.20 -7.58 12.29
CA GLU A 22 3.02 -8.38 13.19
C GLU A 22 2.30 -8.79 14.50
N MET A 23 1.06 -8.37 14.74
CA MET A 23 0.27 -8.80 15.90
C MET A 23 -0.65 -9.96 15.55
N THR A 24 -0.93 -10.83 16.53
CA THR A 24 -1.99 -11.83 16.38
C THR A 24 -3.36 -11.20 16.58
N VAL A 25 -4.41 -11.90 16.16
CA VAL A 25 -5.79 -11.46 16.38
C VAL A 25 -6.06 -11.21 17.87
N ARG A 26 -5.74 -12.19 18.72
CA ARG A 26 -5.90 -12.10 20.17
C ARG A 26 -5.16 -10.92 20.78
N GLU A 27 -3.90 -10.72 20.40
CA GLU A 27 -3.10 -9.60 20.93
C GLU A 27 -3.63 -8.24 20.49
N THR A 28 -4.20 -8.15 19.29
CA THR A 28 -4.80 -6.91 18.76
C THR A 28 -6.02 -6.52 19.60
N LEU A 29 -6.92 -7.48 19.85
CA LEU A 29 -8.10 -7.29 20.69
C LEU A 29 -7.70 -7.00 22.15
N ALA A 30 -6.76 -7.75 22.71
CA ALA A 30 -6.29 -7.55 24.08
C ALA A 30 -5.60 -6.19 24.27
N PHE A 31 -4.84 -5.72 23.28
CA PHE A 31 -4.26 -4.38 23.30
C PHE A 31 -5.33 -3.30 23.28
N SER A 32 -6.37 -3.48 22.45
CA SER A 32 -7.53 -2.59 22.42
C SER A 32 -8.25 -2.56 23.78
N ALA A 33 -8.53 -3.73 24.36
CA ALA A 33 -9.14 -3.87 25.68
C ALA A 33 -8.41 -3.03 26.75
N ARG A 34 -7.08 -3.18 26.82
CA ARG A 34 -6.24 -2.47 27.79
C ARG A 34 -6.25 -0.94 27.57
N CYS A 35 -6.34 -0.48 26.32
CA CYS A 35 -6.40 0.94 26.01
C CYS A 35 -7.76 1.55 26.31
N GLN A 36 -8.84 0.85 25.95
CA GLN A 36 -10.20 1.33 26.09
C GLN A 36 -10.70 1.27 27.54
N GLY A 37 -10.14 0.37 28.35
CA GLY A 37 -10.42 0.20 29.76
C GLY A 37 -11.83 -0.35 30.03
N VAL A 38 -12.07 -0.67 31.30
CA VAL A 38 -13.29 -1.36 31.80
C VAL A 38 -14.54 -0.46 31.80
N GLY A 39 -14.36 0.86 31.58
CA GLY A 39 -15.45 1.82 31.69
C GLY A 39 -16.09 1.79 33.09
N TYR A 40 -17.41 1.95 33.16
CA TYR A 40 -18.19 1.90 34.39
C TYR A 40 -18.71 0.50 34.75
N LEU A 41 -18.36 -0.53 33.97
CA LEU A 41 -18.83 -1.90 34.21
C LEU A 41 -18.38 -2.37 35.60
N HIS A 42 -17.13 -2.14 35.96
CA HIS A 42 -16.59 -2.45 37.29
C HIS A 42 -17.37 -1.76 38.42
N GLU A 43 -17.72 -0.47 38.28
CA GLU A 43 -18.49 0.27 39.29
C GLU A 43 -19.93 -0.26 39.38
N MET A 44 -20.54 -0.61 38.25
CA MET A 44 -21.87 -1.24 38.23
C MET A 44 -21.86 -2.65 38.84
N LEU A 45 -20.82 -3.45 38.60
CA LEU A 45 -20.69 -4.80 39.16
C LEU A 45 -20.36 -4.78 40.66
N ALA A 46 -19.56 -3.81 41.10
CA ALA A 46 -19.34 -3.57 42.52
C ALA A 46 -20.65 -3.16 43.22
N GLU A 47 -21.45 -2.30 42.59
CA GLU A 47 -22.77 -1.87 43.11
C GLU A 47 -23.82 -2.99 43.04
N LEU A 48 -23.83 -3.79 41.97
CA LEU A 48 -24.67 -4.99 41.84
C LEU A 48 -24.35 -5.97 42.97
N SER A 49 -23.07 -6.30 43.16
CA SER A 49 -22.63 -7.19 44.24
C SER A 49 -22.97 -6.63 45.63
N ARG A 50 -22.91 -5.30 45.81
CA ARG A 50 -23.37 -4.64 47.05
C ARG A 50 -24.87 -4.86 47.26
N ARG A 51 -25.69 -4.62 46.23
CA ARG A 51 -27.16 -4.78 46.28
C ARG A 51 -27.58 -6.23 46.45
N GLU A 52 -26.91 -7.17 45.80
CA GLU A 52 -27.15 -8.61 45.96
C GLU A 52 -26.86 -9.05 47.39
N LYS A 53 -25.78 -8.56 48.01
CA LYS A 53 -25.47 -8.79 49.42
C LYS A 53 -26.51 -8.15 50.36
N GLU A 54 -26.96 -6.94 50.07
CA GLU A 54 -28.01 -6.25 50.84
C GLU A 54 -29.37 -6.95 50.72
N ALA A 55 -29.67 -7.52 49.55
CA ALA A 55 -30.90 -8.23 49.25
C ALA A 55 -30.85 -9.74 49.58
N ASN A 56 -29.72 -10.26 50.09
CA ASN A 56 -29.50 -11.69 50.34
C ASN A 56 -29.74 -12.59 49.12
N ILE A 57 -29.45 -12.07 47.92
CA ILE A 57 -29.55 -12.83 46.68
C ILE A 57 -28.24 -13.61 46.49
N MET A 58 -28.31 -14.94 46.39
CA MET A 58 -27.19 -15.77 45.96
C MET A 58 -27.19 -15.84 44.44
N PRO A 59 -26.22 -15.21 43.74
CA PRO A 59 -26.08 -15.35 42.31
C PRO A 59 -25.65 -16.78 41.94
N ASP A 60 -25.94 -17.17 40.71
CA ASP A 60 -25.46 -18.42 40.14
C ASP A 60 -23.93 -18.50 40.22
N PRO A 61 -23.32 -19.60 40.70
CA PRO A 61 -21.87 -19.68 40.92
C PRO A 61 -21.04 -19.46 39.66
N ASP A 62 -21.50 -19.96 38.51
CA ASP A 62 -20.75 -19.87 37.25
C ASP A 62 -20.85 -18.47 36.67
N VAL A 63 -22.03 -17.84 36.79
CA VAL A 63 -22.23 -16.45 36.41
C VAL A 63 -21.44 -15.53 37.35
N ASP A 64 -21.49 -15.73 38.65
CA ASP A 64 -20.77 -14.93 39.64
C ASP A 64 -19.24 -15.04 39.47
N VAL A 65 -18.71 -16.22 39.15
CA VAL A 65 -17.30 -16.41 38.80
C VAL A 65 -16.94 -15.68 37.50
N PHE A 66 -17.76 -15.80 36.46
CA PHE A 66 -17.55 -15.07 35.20
C PHE A 66 -17.60 -13.55 35.42
N MET A 67 -18.59 -13.05 36.17
CA MET A 67 -18.77 -11.63 36.45
C MET A 67 -17.65 -11.07 37.35
N LYS A 68 -17.11 -11.86 38.29
CA LYS A 68 -15.96 -11.48 39.12
C LYS A 68 -14.63 -11.51 38.35
N ALA A 69 -14.43 -12.50 37.49
CA ALA A 69 -13.29 -12.57 36.57
C ALA A 69 -13.33 -11.41 35.56
N ALA A 70 -14.52 -11.09 35.06
CA ALA A 70 -14.81 -9.92 34.24
C ALA A 70 -14.85 -8.60 35.03
N ALA A 71 -14.52 -8.58 36.33
CA ALA A 71 -14.41 -7.35 37.12
C ALA A 71 -13.01 -7.14 37.71
N THR A 72 -12.07 -8.08 37.51
CA THR A 72 -10.70 -7.99 38.02
C THR A 72 -9.76 -7.41 36.95
N GLN A 73 -9.14 -6.25 37.24
CA GLN A 73 -8.35 -5.44 36.29
C GLN A 73 -7.25 -6.19 35.49
N ALA A 74 -6.76 -7.33 35.97
CA ALA A 74 -5.70 -8.10 35.30
C ALA A 74 -6.21 -9.23 34.38
N GLU A 75 -7.36 -9.84 34.69
CA GLU A 75 -7.91 -11.01 33.97
C GLU A 75 -9.08 -10.64 33.05
N GLU A 76 -9.79 -9.54 33.32
CA GLU A 76 -10.95 -9.09 32.56
C GLU A 76 -10.63 -8.75 31.09
N ALA A 77 -9.46 -8.15 30.82
CA ALA A 77 -9.04 -7.86 29.45
C ALA A 77 -8.91 -9.13 28.60
N ASN A 78 -8.57 -10.26 29.21
CA ASN A 78 -8.51 -11.55 28.54
C ASN A 78 -9.92 -12.15 28.39
N VAL A 79 -10.77 -12.07 29.42
CA VAL A 79 -12.15 -12.58 29.37
C VAL A 79 -13.01 -11.86 28.32
N SER A 80 -12.96 -10.52 28.27
CA SER A 80 -13.66 -9.73 27.25
C SER A 80 -13.12 -10.02 25.84
N THR A 81 -11.80 -10.16 25.72
CA THR A 81 -11.17 -10.55 24.44
C THR A 81 -11.64 -11.94 24.00
N ASP A 82 -11.65 -12.92 24.90
CA ASP A 82 -12.10 -14.29 24.61
C ASP A 82 -13.58 -14.35 24.24
N TYR A 83 -14.41 -13.58 24.95
CA TYR A 83 -15.82 -13.46 24.64
C TYR A 83 -16.06 -12.86 23.24
N VAL A 84 -15.37 -11.78 22.89
CA VAL A 84 -15.48 -11.16 21.56
C VAL A 84 -14.89 -12.04 20.46
N LEU A 85 -13.78 -12.75 20.73
CA LEU A 85 -13.24 -13.75 19.80
C LEU A 85 -14.27 -14.84 19.49
N LYS A 86 -15.02 -15.28 20.50
CA LYS A 86 -16.08 -16.29 20.35
C LYS A 86 -17.27 -15.75 19.57
N ILE A 87 -17.78 -14.57 19.93
CA ILE A 87 -18.92 -13.93 19.23
C ILE A 87 -18.61 -13.75 17.74
N LEU A 88 -17.40 -13.32 17.40
CA LEU A 88 -17.02 -13.07 16.01
C LEU A 88 -16.50 -14.32 15.29
N GLY A 89 -16.49 -15.49 15.92
CA GLY A 89 -15.99 -16.73 15.33
C GLY A 89 -14.52 -16.65 14.92
N LEU A 90 -13.69 -15.96 15.71
CA LEU A 90 -12.26 -15.76 15.50
C LEU A 90 -11.38 -16.73 16.31
N GLU A 91 -11.97 -17.65 17.09
CA GLU A 91 -11.23 -18.60 17.95
C GLU A 91 -10.17 -19.40 17.17
N VAL A 92 -10.52 -19.90 15.99
CA VAL A 92 -9.63 -20.74 15.16
C VAL A 92 -8.39 -19.97 14.69
N CYS A 93 -8.48 -18.65 14.53
CA CYS A 93 -7.38 -17.80 14.09
C CYS A 93 -6.89 -16.84 15.18
N ALA A 94 -7.25 -17.06 16.44
CA ALA A 94 -6.94 -16.15 17.55
C ALA A 94 -5.43 -15.90 17.68
N ASP A 95 -4.62 -16.96 17.54
CA ASP A 95 -3.16 -16.90 17.66
C ASP A 95 -2.45 -16.79 16.30
N THR A 96 -3.21 -16.60 15.22
CA THR A 96 -2.68 -16.34 13.88
C THR A 96 -2.37 -14.86 13.73
N MET A 97 -1.27 -14.55 13.04
CA MET A 97 -0.88 -13.18 12.71
C MET A 97 -1.93 -12.52 11.81
N VAL A 98 -2.26 -11.25 12.08
CA VAL A 98 -3.17 -10.50 11.20
C VAL A 98 -2.58 -10.38 9.79
N GLY A 99 -1.25 -10.26 9.71
CA GLY A 99 -0.49 -10.19 8.48
C GLY A 99 -0.65 -8.86 7.75
N ASP A 100 0.21 -8.65 6.77
CA ASP A 100 0.24 -7.47 5.91
C ASP A 100 0.67 -7.90 4.49
N GLY A 101 1.15 -6.97 3.66
CA GLY A 101 1.67 -7.30 2.34
C GLY A 101 2.96 -8.14 2.34
N MET A 102 3.64 -8.28 3.48
CA MET A 102 4.89 -9.03 3.66
C MET A 102 4.71 -10.34 4.44
N ILE A 103 3.79 -10.36 5.40
CA ILE A 103 3.55 -11.45 6.33
C ILE A 103 2.19 -12.06 5.98
N ARG A 104 2.20 -13.34 5.59
CA ARG A 104 0.96 -14.11 5.42
C ARG A 104 0.19 -14.09 6.75
N GLY A 105 -1.07 -13.68 6.70
CA GLY A 105 -1.92 -13.63 7.88
C GLY A 105 -3.32 -14.17 7.60
N ILE A 106 -4.27 -13.67 8.39
CA ILE A 106 -5.69 -14.00 8.29
C ILE A 106 -6.31 -13.55 6.96
N SER A 107 -7.44 -14.16 6.59
CA SER A 107 -8.18 -13.79 5.38
C SER A 107 -8.79 -12.38 5.49
N GLY A 108 -9.18 -11.79 4.36
CA GLY A 108 -9.83 -10.46 4.34
C GLY A 108 -11.08 -10.41 5.23
N GLY A 109 -11.99 -11.39 5.11
CA GLY A 109 -13.17 -11.48 5.97
C GLY A 109 -12.84 -11.71 7.46
N GLN A 110 -11.77 -12.45 7.78
CA GLN A 110 -11.30 -12.52 9.18
C GLN A 110 -10.79 -11.15 9.64
N ARG A 111 -10.05 -10.41 8.82
CA ARG A 111 -9.52 -9.09 9.14
C ARG A 111 -10.62 -8.06 9.40
N LYS A 112 -11.70 -8.08 8.63
CA LYS A 112 -12.89 -7.25 8.87
C LYS A 112 -13.49 -7.50 10.25
N ARG A 113 -13.63 -8.77 10.63
CA ARG A 113 -14.08 -9.17 11.97
C ARG A 113 -13.11 -8.72 13.06
N VAL A 114 -11.80 -8.74 12.83
CA VAL A 114 -10.82 -8.17 13.77
C VAL A 114 -11.03 -6.66 13.95
N THR A 115 -11.32 -5.91 12.88
CA THR A 115 -11.65 -4.48 12.97
C THR A 115 -12.87 -4.23 13.84
N THR A 116 -13.92 -5.04 13.65
CA THR A 116 -15.14 -4.98 14.47
C THR A 116 -14.83 -5.34 15.93
N GLY A 117 -14.10 -6.43 16.15
CA GLY A 117 -13.72 -6.90 17.48
C GLY A 117 -12.84 -5.92 18.24
N GLU A 118 -11.88 -5.27 17.57
CA GLU A 118 -11.03 -4.24 18.16
C GLU A 118 -11.87 -3.13 18.79
N MET A 119 -13.00 -2.75 18.18
CA MET A 119 -13.89 -1.72 18.72
C MET A 119 -14.89 -2.26 19.75
N LEU A 120 -15.43 -3.47 19.55
CA LEU A 120 -16.44 -4.08 20.43
C LEU A 120 -15.93 -4.46 21.82
N VAL A 121 -14.63 -4.69 21.98
CA VAL A 121 -14.03 -5.02 23.30
C VAL A 121 -14.12 -3.84 24.28
N GLY A 122 -14.38 -2.63 23.78
CA GLY A 122 -14.55 -1.43 24.60
C GLY A 122 -15.91 -1.29 25.30
N PRO A 123 -16.03 -0.36 26.25
CA PRO A 123 -17.27 -0.14 27.01
C PRO A 123 -18.32 0.73 26.28
N SER A 124 -18.12 1.03 24.99
CA SER A 124 -18.98 1.94 24.24
C SER A 124 -20.35 1.32 23.98
N ARG A 125 -21.43 2.09 24.23
CA ARG A 125 -22.81 1.63 24.07
C ARG A 125 -23.49 2.14 22.80
N ALA A 126 -22.91 3.16 22.15
CA ALA A 126 -23.34 3.61 20.83
C ALA A 126 -22.33 3.11 19.79
N LEU A 127 -22.77 2.28 18.86
CA LEU A 127 -21.94 1.67 17.83
C LEU A 127 -22.35 2.22 16.47
N PHE A 128 -21.41 2.85 15.76
CA PHE A 128 -21.59 3.30 14.39
C PHE A 128 -20.72 2.42 13.49
N MET A 129 -21.35 1.54 12.74
CA MET A 129 -20.69 0.45 12.05
C MET A 129 -20.82 0.67 10.55
N ASP A 130 -19.70 1.00 9.89
CA ASP A 130 -19.70 1.35 8.48
C ASP A 130 -19.25 0.18 7.61
N GLU A 131 -20.19 -0.37 6.83
CA GLU A 131 -20.00 -1.49 5.93
C GLU A 131 -19.24 -2.68 6.54
N ILE A 132 -19.69 -3.16 7.70
CA ILE A 132 -19.04 -4.28 8.40
C ILE A 132 -19.19 -5.64 7.69
N SER A 133 -20.07 -5.73 6.68
CA SER A 133 -20.31 -6.93 5.88
C SER A 133 -19.39 -7.08 4.66
N THR A 134 -18.66 -6.04 4.27
CA THR A 134 -17.85 -6.07 3.03
C THR A 134 -16.77 -7.14 3.10
N GLY A 135 -16.83 -8.12 2.18
CA GLY A 135 -15.90 -9.25 2.13
C GLY A 135 -16.22 -10.41 3.07
N LEU A 136 -17.38 -10.40 3.73
CA LEU A 136 -17.94 -11.52 4.47
C LEU A 136 -18.98 -12.27 3.63
N ASP A 137 -19.08 -13.58 3.87
CA ASP A 137 -20.16 -14.41 3.34
C ASP A 137 -21.48 -14.08 4.07
N SER A 138 -22.63 -14.32 3.43
CA SER A 138 -23.95 -13.94 3.96
C SER A 138 -24.29 -14.67 5.27
N SER A 139 -23.89 -15.94 5.38
CA SER A 139 -24.04 -16.72 6.63
C SER A 139 -23.24 -16.13 7.79
N THR A 140 -21.97 -15.78 7.59
CA THR A 140 -21.15 -15.12 8.62
C THR A 140 -21.70 -13.74 8.96
N THR A 141 -22.15 -12.98 7.95
CA THR A 141 -22.78 -11.67 8.16
C THR A 141 -24.03 -11.79 9.04
N TYR A 142 -24.93 -12.72 8.72
CA TYR A 142 -26.11 -13.01 9.52
C TYR A 142 -25.75 -13.37 10.96
N GLN A 143 -24.78 -14.25 11.17
CA GLN A 143 -24.33 -14.64 12.52
C GLN A 143 -23.79 -13.45 13.32
N ILE A 144 -22.99 -12.59 12.70
CA ILE A 144 -22.46 -11.38 13.35
C ILE A 144 -23.58 -10.41 13.69
N VAL A 145 -24.45 -10.09 12.73
CA VAL A 145 -25.56 -9.15 12.93
C VAL A 145 -26.53 -9.68 13.97
N ASN A 146 -26.83 -10.98 13.97
CA ASN A 146 -27.68 -11.61 14.98
C ASN A 146 -27.05 -11.52 16.37
N SER A 147 -25.75 -11.78 16.48
CA SER A 147 -25.02 -11.64 17.75
C SER A 147 -24.98 -10.20 18.23
N LEU A 148 -24.80 -9.24 17.32
CA LEU A 148 -24.87 -7.81 17.63
C LEU A 148 -26.26 -7.40 18.08
N ARG A 149 -27.31 -7.84 17.39
CA ARG A 149 -28.70 -7.61 17.78
C ARG A 149 -28.98 -8.11 19.19
N GLN A 150 -28.58 -9.36 19.48
CA GLN A 150 -28.70 -9.91 20.83
C GLN A 150 -27.93 -9.06 21.86
N THR A 151 -26.70 -8.66 21.54
CA THR A 151 -25.88 -7.80 22.40
C THR A 151 -26.55 -6.45 22.64
N VAL A 152 -27.12 -5.84 21.60
CA VAL A 152 -27.83 -4.55 21.64
C VAL A 152 -29.04 -4.61 22.56
N HIS A 153 -29.88 -5.65 22.44
CA HIS A 153 -31.05 -5.82 23.30
C HIS A 153 -30.68 -6.21 24.74
N ILE A 154 -29.67 -7.05 24.95
CA ILE A 154 -29.24 -7.49 26.30
C ILE A 154 -28.58 -6.34 27.06
N LEU A 155 -27.69 -5.59 26.41
CA LEU A 155 -26.91 -4.52 27.05
C LEU A 155 -27.58 -3.13 26.96
N ASN A 156 -28.76 -3.04 26.33
CA ASN A 156 -29.45 -1.78 26.01
C ASN A 156 -28.51 -0.78 25.31
N CYS A 157 -27.85 -1.24 24.24
CA CYS A 157 -26.99 -0.41 23.39
C CYS A 157 -27.78 0.18 22.20
N THR A 158 -27.16 1.08 21.46
CA THR A 158 -27.68 1.57 20.18
C THR A 158 -26.64 1.25 19.11
N ALA A 159 -27.04 0.53 18.06
CA ALA A 159 -26.18 0.25 16.92
C ALA A 159 -26.80 0.83 15.64
N VAL A 160 -26.04 1.68 14.96
CA VAL A 160 -26.36 2.13 13.60
C VAL A 160 -25.39 1.42 12.68
N ILE A 161 -25.92 0.51 11.86
CA ILE A 161 -25.13 -0.32 10.97
C ILE A 161 -25.46 0.06 9.53
N SER A 162 -24.47 0.56 8.81
CA SER A 162 -24.53 0.65 7.36
C SER A 162 -24.21 -0.74 6.79
N LEU A 163 -25.19 -1.35 6.15
CA LEU A 163 -25.00 -2.59 5.41
C LEU A 163 -25.26 -2.37 3.93
N LEU A 164 -24.37 -2.93 3.14
CA LEU A 164 -24.49 -3.00 1.70
C LEU A 164 -25.36 -4.20 1.33
N GLN A 165 -26.65 -3.95 1.02
CA GLN A 165 -27.65 -4.96 0.62
C GLN A 165 -27.61 -6.24 1.44
N PRO A 166 -28.04 -6.18 2.71
CA PRO A 166 -28.18 -7.37 3.52
C PRO A 166 -29.10 -8.37 2.83
N ALA A 167 -28.72 -9.65 2.90
CA ALA A 167 -29.63 -10.73 2.53
C ALA A 167 -30.94 -10.60 3.33
N PRO A 168 -32.11 -11.03 2.80
CA PRO A 168 -33.40 -10.84 3.47
C PRO A 168 -33.38 -11.27 4.94
N GLU A 169 -32.70 -12.37 5.25
CA GLU A 169 -32.57 -12.89 6.60
C GLU A 169 -31.80 -11.95 7.53
N THR A 170 -30.79 -11.26 7.00
CA THR A 170 -30.01 -10.27 7.74
C THR A 170 -30.76 -8.95 7.86
N TYR A 171 -31.51 -8.56 6.83
CA TYR A 171 -32.39 -7.39 6.85
C TYR A 171 -33.47 -7.52 7.93
N ASP A 172 -34.03 -8.72 8.08
CA ASP A 172 -35.06 -9.04 9.08
C ASP A 172 -34.56 -9.01 10.54
N LEU A 173 -33.24 -8.89 10.77
CA LEU A 173 -32.68 -8.71 12.11
C LEU A 173 -32.74 -7.26 12.61
N PHE A 174 -33.04 -6.29 11.73
CA PHE A 174 -33.09 -4.87 12.10
C PHE A 174 -34.48 -4.45 12.57
N ASP A 175 -34.51 -3.65 13.63
CA ASP A 175 -35.74 -3.07 14.15
C ASP A 175 -36.22 -1.88 13.28
N ASP A 176 -35.31 -0.96 12.97
CA ASP A 176 -35.55 0.25 12.18
C ASP A 176 -34.65 0.34 10.95
N ILE A 177 -35.12 1.03 9.91
CA ILE A 177 -34.40 1.30 8.67
C ILE A 177 -34.24 2.80 8.46
N ILE A 178 -33.04 3.22 8.05
CA ILE A 178 -32.76 4.57 7.58
C ILE A 178 -32.36 4.48 6.11
N LEU A 179 -33.15 5.09 5.23
CA LEU A 179 -32.87 5.18 3.79
C LEU A 179 -32.47 6.61 3.45
N LEU A 180 -31.23 6.77 2.96
CA LEU A 180 -30.65 8.05 2.58
C LEU A 180 -30.32 8.06 1.08
N SER A 181 -30.72 9.12 0.38
CA SER A 181 -30.43 9.33 -1.05
C SER A 181 -30.15 10.81 -1.28
N ASP A 182 -29.17 11.16 -2.12
CA ASP A 182 -28.78 12.55 -2.45
C ASP A 182 -28.72 13.52 -1.24
N GLY A 183 -28.22 13.03 -0.09
CA GLY A 183 -28.12 13.81 1.15
C GLY A 183 -29.42 14.01 1.93
N HIS A 184 -30.52 13.42 1.50
CA HIS A 184 -31.85 13.51 2.13
C HIS A 184 -32.28 12.17 2.73
N ILE A 185 -33.00 12.21 3.86
CA ILE A 185 -33.65 11.03 4.45
C ILE A 185 -34.95 10.80 3.68
N VAL A 186 -35.00 9.72 2.92
CA VAL A 186 -36.18 9.26 2.17
C VAL A 186 -37.15 8.54 3.10
N TYR A 187 -36.63 7.77 4.05
CA TYR A 187 -37.42 7.05 5.04
C TYR A 187 -36.59 6.80 6.31
N GLN A 188 -37.21 6.93 7.48
CA GLN A 188 -36.66 6.51 8.76
C GLN A 188 -37.78 5.93 9.62
N GLY A 189 -37.65 4.69 10.10
CA GLY A 189 -38.66 4.08 10.97
C GLY A 189 -38.66 2.55 10.96
N PRO A 190 -39.72 1.93 11.52
CA PRO A 190 -39.83 0.48 11.64
C PRO A 190 -39.73 -0.22 10.30
N ARG A 191 -38.97 -1.34 10.25
CA ARG A 191 -38.78 -2.13 9.04
C ARG A 191 -40.10 -2.55 8.37
N ASP A 192 -41.11 -2.92 9.15
CA ASP A 192 -42.40 -3.42 8.64
C ASP A 192 -43.23 -2.36 7.89
N ASP A 193 -43.09 -1.08 8.25
CA ASP A 193 -43.88 0.02 7.70
C ASP A 193 -43.31 0.56 6.38
N VAL A 194 -42.08 0.16 6.00
CA VAL A 194 -41.39 0.69 4.82
C VAL A 194 -42.11 0.36 3.51
N HIS A 195 -42.73 -0.82 3.41
CA HIS A 195 -43.46 -1.23 2.22
C HIS A 195 -44.70 -0.37 2.01
N GLU A 196 -45.45 -0.08 3.09
CA GLU A 196 -46.65 0.75 3.03
C GLU A 196 -46.32 2.16 2.54
N PHE A 197 -45.18 2.72 2.96
CA PHE A 197 -44.70 4.02 2.48
C PHE A 197 -44.47 4.05 0.97
N PHE A 198 -43.74 3.08 0.42
CA PHE A 198 -43.46 3.04 -1.02
C PHE A 198 -44.69 2.67 -1.86
N GLU A 199 -45.57 1.81 -1.35
CA GLU A 199 -46.85 1.49 -1.99
C GLU A 199 -47.76 2.73 -2.04
N HIS A 200 -47.77 3.55 -0.98
CA HIS A 200 -48.47 4.84 -0.97
C HIS A 200 -47.95 5.78 -2.08
N MET A 201 -46.64 5.77 -2.33
CA MET A 201 -46.00 6.53 -3.41
C MET A 201 -46.20 5.92 -4.81
N GLY A 202 -46.81 4.74 -4.92
CA GLY A 202 -47.12 4.07 -6.20
C GLY A 202 -46.12 3.00 -6.63
N PHE A 203 -45.18 2.62 -5.77
CA PHE A 203 -44.15 1.62 -6.05
C PHE A 203 -44.38 0.34 -5.26
N LYS A 204 -44.24 -0.82 -5.90
CA LYS A 204 -44.43 -2.12 -5.24
C LYS A 204 -43.22 -3.03 -5.41
N CYS A 205 -42.77 -3.63 -4.31
CA CYS A 205 -41.69 -4.62 -4.32
C CYS A 205 -42.17 -5.94 -4.97
N PRO A 206 -41.43 -6.51 -5.94
CA PRO A 206 -41.71 -7.83 -6.50
C PRO A 206 -41.54 -8.96 -5.46
N GLU A 207 -42.28 -10.06 -5.62
CA GLU A 207 -42.28 -11.20 -4.66
C GLU A 207 -40.93 -11.93 -4.54
N ARG A 208 -40.11 -11.94 -5.59
CA ARG A 208 -38.79 -12.62 -5.61
C ARG A 208 -37.62 -11.65 -5.49
N LYS A 209 -37.84 -10.43 -5.02
CA LYS A 209 -36.80 -9.42 -4.83
C LYS A 209 -36.59 -9.14 -3.35
N GLY A 210 -35.33 -8.99 -2.95
CA GLY A 210 -34.99 -8.57 -1.59
C GLY A 210 -35.48 -7.15 -1.32
N VAL A 211 -36.08 -6.92 -0.14
CA VAL A 211 -36.58 -5.60 0.24
C VAL A 211 -35.46 -4.55 0.21
N ALA A 212 -34.28 -4.89 0.76
CA ALA A 212 -33.12 -4.01 0.74
C ALA A 212 -32.68 -3.62 -0.68
N ASP A 213 -32.74 -4.55 -1.65
CA ASP A 213 -32.42 -4.27 -3.05
C ASP A 213 -33.46 -3.32 -3.67
N PHE A 214 -34.74 -3.58 -3.45
CA PHE A 214 -35.83 -2.70 -3.89
C PHE A 214 -35.66 -1.27 -3.37
N LEU A 215 -35.38 -1.10 -2.07
CA LEU A 215 -35.23 0.22 -1.44
C LEU A 215 -34.06 1.04 -2.02
N GLN A 216 -32.98 0.38 -2.47
CA GLN A 216 -31.85 1.07 -3.10
C GLN A 216 -32.11 1.41 -4.57
N GLU A 217 -32.90 0.62 -5.28
CA GLU A 217 -33.18 0.84 -6.70
C GLU A 217 -34.35 1.80 -6.94
N VAL A 218 -35.36 1.83 -6.06
CA VAL A 218 -36.55 2.67 -6.20
C VAL A 218 -36.24 4.17 -6.16
N THR A 219 -35.13 4.58 -5.56
CA THR A 219 -34.67 5.99 -5.57
C THR A 219 -33.84 6.34 -6.81
N SER A 220 -33.48 5.35 -7.65
CA SER A 220 -32.60 5.55 -8.80
C SER A 220 -33.34 5.87 -10.09
N ARG A 221 -32.86 6.85 -10.85
CA ARG A 221 -33.47 7.25 -12.14
C ARG A 221 -33.53 6.14 -13.19
N LYS A 222 -32.53 5.23 -13.21
CA LYS A 222 -32.46 4.13 -14.18
C LYS A 222 -33.36 2.95 -13.82
N ASP A 223 -33.60 2.73 -12.53
CA ASP A 223 -34.19 1.50 -12.00
C ASP A 223 -35.57 1.72 -11.36
N GLN A 224 -36.05 2.96 -11.19
CA GLN A 224 -37.33 3.24 -10.53
C GLN A 224 -38.56 2.81 -11.37
N GLU A 225 -38.47 2.87 -12.71
CA GLU A 225 -39.61 2.58 -13.61
C GLU A 225 -40.16 1.17 -13.47
N GLN A 226 -39.29 0.17 -13.30
CA GLN A 226 -39.67 -1.26 -13.17
C GLN A 226 -40.53 -1.56 -11.94
N TYR A 227 -40.59 -0.65 -10.95
CA TYR A 227 -41.38 -0.84 -9.72
C TYR A 227 -42.73 -0.15 -9.72
N TRP A 228 -43.06 0.57 -10.79
CA TRP A 228 -44.31 1.31 -10.88
C TRP A 228 -45.53 0.39 -10.90
N ALA A 229 -46.38 0.49 -9.89
CA ALA A 229 -47.52 -0.41 -9.70
C ALA A 229 -48.85 0.17 -10.23
N ARG A 230 -48.93 1.50 -10.40
CA ARG A 230 -50.15 2.21 -10.85
C ARG A 230 -50.30 2.12 -12.37
N LYS A 231 -50.88 1.01 -12.84
CA LYS A 231 -51.11 0.75 -14.28
C LYS A 231 -52.04 1.77 -14.94
N ASP A 232 -52.80 2.52 -14.17
CA ASP A 232 -53.74 3.57 -14.58
C ASP A 232 -53.05 4.92 -14.86
N GLN A 233 -51.79 5.10 -14.46
CA GLN A 233 -51.03 6.35 -14.62
C GLN A 233 -49.70 6.09 -15.34
N PRO A 234 -49.30 6.94 -16.31
CA PRO A 234 -47.98 6.83 -16.93
C PRO A 234 -46.90 7.12 -15.88
N TYR A 235 -45.83 6.33 -15.92
CA TYR A 235 -44.70 6.52 -15.02
C TYR A 235 -44.09 7.92 -15.21
N LYS A 236 -43.83 8.58 -14.08
CA LYS A 236 -43.04 9.81 -13.98
C LYS A 236 -41.97 9.57 -12.91
N PHE A 237 -40.73 9.91 -13.22
CA PHE A 237 -39.65 9.84 -12.23
C PHE A 237 -39.98 10.72 -11.02
N VAL A 238 -40.08 10.08 -9.85
CA VAL A 238 -40.26 10.71 -8.54
C VAL A 238 -38.89 11.03 -7.99
N THR A 239 -38.66 12.31 -7.73
CA THR A 239 -37.38 12.81 -7.23
C THR A 239 -37.19 12.48 -5.75
N VAL A 240 -35.92 12.45 -5.31
CA VAL A 240 -35.57 12.22 -3.90
C VAL A 240 -36.21 13.27 -2.97
N ASN A 241 -36.31 14.52 -3.41
CA ASN A 241 -36.96 15.59 -2.64
C ASN A 241 -38.46 15.31 -2.46
N GLU A 242 -39.16 14.85 -3.50
CA GLU A 242 -40.58 14.47 -3.41
C GLU A 242 -40.78 13.31 -2.42
N PHE A 243 -39.88 12.32 -2.40
CA PHE A 243 -39.92 11.27 -1.38
C PHE A 243 -39.69 11.79 0.04
N ALA A 244 -38.71 12.68 0.23
CA ALA A 244 -38.40 13.25 1.55
C ALA A 244 -39.56 14.13 2.08
N GLU A 245 -40.19 14.92 1.21
CA GLU A 245 -41.40 15.69 1.55
C GLU A 245 -42.58 14.76 1.89
N ALA A 246 -42.77 13.70 1.11
CA ALA A 246 -43.81 12.71 1.38
C ALA A 246 -43.60 12.04 2.74
N PHE A 247 -42.37 11.66 3.09
CA PHE A 247 -42.05 11.05 4.38
C PHE A 247 -42.42 11.93 5.57
N GLN A 248 -42.16 13.24 5.50
CA GLN A 248 -42.58 14.20 6.54
C GLN A 248 -44.10 14.26 6.73
N SER A 249 -44.87 13.93 5.68
CA SER A 249 -46.33 13.96 5.71
C SER A 249 -46.96 12.68 6.27
N VAL A 250 -46.25 11.55 6.25
CA VAL A 250 -46.72 10.22 6.72
C VAL A 250 -46.65 10.11 8.25
N SER A 251 -47.51 9.26 8.82
CA SER A 251 -47.64 9.03 10.28
C SER A 251 -46.32 8.73 10.97
N VAL A 252 -45.48 7.87 10.39
CA VAL A 252 -44.15 7.50 10.90
C VAL A 252 -43.23 8.73 11.00
N GLY A 253 -43.14 9.52 9.93
CA GLY A 253 -42.33 10.74 9.91
C GLY A 253 -42.82 11.79 10.91
N ARG A 254 -44.14 12.00 11.03
CA ARG A 254 -44.71 12.91 12.04
C ARG A 254 -44.39 12.47 13.46
N ARG A 255 -44.52 11.18 13.76
CA ARG A 255 -44.23 10.63 15.09
C ARG A 255 -42.77 10.88 15.49
N ILE A 256 -41.82 10.66 14.58
CA ILE A 256 -40.39 10.94 14.84
C ILE A 256 -40.17 12.43 15.12
N ILE A 257 -40.81 13.32 14.35
CA ILE A 257 -40.72 14.77 14.58
C ILE A 257 -41.30 15.14 15.94
N GLU A 258 -42.44 14.56 16.33
CA GLU A 258 -43.05 14.76 17.64
C GLU A 258 -42.15 14.24 18.78
N GLU A 259 -41.59 13.04 18.66
CA GLU A 259 -40.67 12.47 19.65
C GLU A 259 -39.39 13.31 19.80
N LEU A 260 -38.81 13.79 18.69
CA LEU A 260 -37.65 14.70 18.69
C LEU A 260 -37.98 16.08 19.25
N SER A 261 -39.24 16.52 19.18
CA SER A 261 -39.68 17.80 19.75
C SER A 261 -39.77 17.80 21.28
N ILE A 262 -39.83 16.61 21.89
CA ILE A 262 -39.85 16.44 23.35
C ILE A 262 -38.41 16.54 23.87
N PRO A 263 -38.04 17.58 24.65
CA PRO A 263 -36.69 17.71 25.17
C PRO A 263 -36.37 16.58 26.15
N PHE A 264 -35.20 15.96 25.99
CA PHE A 264 -34.73 14.88 26.85
C PHE A 264 -34.50 15.35 28.30
N ASP A 265 -35.13 14.67 29.26
CA ASP A 265 -34.99 14.96 30.69
C ASP A 265 -33.65 14.44 31.25
N LYS A 266 -32.69 15.35 31.42
CA LYS A 266 -31.35 15.04 31.93
C LYS A 266 -31.35 14.44 33.34
N THR A 267 -32.39 14.65 34.14
CA THR A 267 -32.45 14.17 35.54
C THR A 267 -32.65 12.66 35.66
N LYS A 268 -33.18 12.03 34.60
CA LYS A 268 -33.39 10.58 34.54
C LYS A 268 -32.13 9.80 34.11
N ASN A 269 -31.06 10.47 33.72
CA ASN A 269 -29.87 9.83 33.19
C ASN A 269 -28.90 9.40 34.30
N HIS A 270 -28.38 8.18 34.21
CA HIS A 270 -27.36 7.71 35.14
C HIS A 270 -26.03 8.47 34.88
N PRO A 271 -25.31 8.96 35.90
CA PRO A 271 -24.05 9.70 35.72
C PRO A 271 -22.98 8.94 34.92
N ALA A 272 -23.06 7.61 34.91
CA ALA A 272 -22.17 6.71 34.18
C ALA A 272 -22.51 6.49 32.70
N ALA A 273 -23.65 7.01 32.21
CA ALA A 273 -24.09 6.76 30.83
C ALA A 273 -23.22 7.49 29.79
N LEU A 274 -22.61 8.63 30.16
CA LEU A 274 -21.76 9.44 29.28
C LEU A 274 -20.34 9.50 29.82
N VAL A 275 -19.36 9.31 28.94
CA VAL A 275 -17.95 9.28 29.32
C VAL A 275 -17.40 10.70 29.38
N ASN A 276 -16.99 11.14 30.57
CA ASN A 276 -16.42 12.48 30.78
C ASN A 276 -14.89 12.50 30.73
N LYS A 277 -14.24 11.33 30.80
CA LYS A 277 -12.79 11.20 30.71
C LYS A 277 -12.34 11.03 29.26
N LYS A 278 -11.28 11.76 28.87
CA LYS A 278 -10.72 11.73 27.51
C LYS A 278 -10.13 10.36 27.12
N TYR A 279 -9.55 9.63 28.07
CA TYR A 279 -8.93 8.31 27.85
C TYR A 279 -9.52 7.27 28.81
N GLY A 280 -9.53 6.01 28.40
CA GLY A 280 -10.22 4.93 29.13
C GLY A 280 -9.46 4.33 30.31
N ALA A 281 -8.14 4.28 30.23
CA ALA A 281 -7.28 3.82 31.30
C ALA A 281 -6.40 4.95 31.86
N GLY A 282 -5.79 4.70 33.02
CA GLY A 282 -4.83 5.63 33.62
C GLY A 282 -3.63 5.87 32.69
N LYS A 283 -3.03 7.07 32.74
CA LYS A 283 -1.86 7.41 31.89
C LYS A 283 -0.71 6.39 32.02
N MET A 284 -0.50 5.85 33.22
CA MET A 284 0.54 4.86 33.47
C MET A 284 0.20 3.49 32.86
N ASP A 285 -1.07 3.09 32.88
CA ASP A 285 -1.52 1.81 32.31
C ASP A 285 -1.48 1.85 30.78
N LEU A 286 -1.85 2.99 30.18
CA LEU A 286 -1.69 3.22 28.74
C LEU A 286 -0.22 3.19 28.32
N LEU A 287 0.67 3.76 29.14
CA LEU A 287 2.11 3.69 28.90
C LEU A 287 2.61 2.25 28.98
N LYS A 288 2.21 1.48 29.99
CA LYS A 288 2.55 0.05 30.15
C LYS A 288 2.04 -0.78 28.97
N ALA A 289 0.79 -0.56 28.53
CA ALA A 289 0.20 -1.25 27.40
C ALA A 289 1.01 -1.00 26.12
N ASN A 290 1.33 0.27 25.82
CA ASN A 290 2.17 0.63 24.67
C ASN A 290 3.59 0.08 24.78
N PHE A 291 4.15 0.03 25.99
CA PHE A 291 5.48 -0.56 26.24
C PHE A 291 5.49 -2.06 25.96
N SER A 292 4.49 -2.79 26.45
CA SER A 292 4.35 -4.22 26.18
C SER A 292 4.19 -4.52 24.69
N ARG A 293 3.38 -3.70 23.98
CA ARG A 293 3.19 -3.82 22.53
C ARG A 293 4.48 -3.57 21.77
N GLU A 294 5.17 -2.47 22.03
CA GLU A 294 6.39 -2.14 21.28
C GLU A 294 7.52 -3.15 21.54
N TYR A 295 7.62 -3.67 22.78
CA TYR A 295 8.55 -4.76 23.10
C TYR A 295 8.23 -6.06 22.34
N LEU A 296 6.95 -6.43 22.25
CA LEU A 296 6.50 -7.59 21.48
C LEU A 296 6.85 -7.43 19.99
N LEU A 297 6.57 -6.27 19.40
CA LEU A 297 6.89 -5.97 18.00
C LEU A 297 8.40 -6.03 17.75
N MET A 298 9.20 -5.52 18.69
CA MET A 298 10.65 -5.58 18.62
C MET A 298 11.18 -7.04 18.65
N LYS A 299 10.57 -7.90 19.47
CA LYS A 299 10.91 -9.33 19.53
C LYS A 299 10.58 -10.06 18.23
N ARG A 300 9.40 -9.80 17.64
CA ARG A 300 8.97 -10.42 16.37
C ARG A 300 9.78 -9.94 15.17
N ASN A 301 10.12 -8.65 15.15
CA ASN A 301 11.00 -8.07 14.13
C ASN A 301 12.49 -8.17 14.50
N SER A 302 12.87 -9.13 15.35
CA SER A 302 14.26 -9.34 15.80
C SER A 302 15.22 -9.57 14.63
N PHE A 303 14.77 -10.22 13.56
CA PHE A 303 15.56 -10.41 12.34
C PHE A 303 16.12 -9.10 11.77
N VAL A 304 15.33 -8.02 11.76
CA VAL A 304 15.76 -6.71 11.25
C VAL A 304 16.90 -6.15 12.11
N TYR A 305 16.82 -6.28 13.43
CA TYR A 305 17.86 -5.82 14.35
C TYR A 305 19.12 -6.68 14.26
N ILE A 306 18.96 -8.02 14.19
CA ILE A 306 20.07 -8.96 14.02
C ILE A 306 20.80 -8.68 12.70
N PHE A 307 20.07 -8.48 11.62
CA PHE A 307 20.64 -8.13 10.32
C PHE A 307 21.41 -6.80 10.38
N ARG A 308 20.85 -5.76 11.03
CA ARG A 308 21.53 -4.46 11.21
C ARG A 308 22.81 -4.57 12.03
N ILE A 309 22.80 -5.32 13.14
CA ILE A 309 24.01 -5.57 13.93
C ILE A 309 25.05 -6.33 13.11
N SER A 310 24.62 -7.32 12.31
CA SER A 310 25.49 -8.07 11.42
C SER A 310 26.12 -7.17 10.34
N GLN A 311 25.32 -6.30 9.71
CA GLN A 311 25.78 -5.29 8.76
C GLN A 311 26.79 -4.32 9.40
N LEU A 312 26.49 -3.80 10.59
CA LEU A 312 27.38 -2.92 11.32
C LEU A 312 28.69 -3.62 11.69
N THR A 313 28.63 -4.91 12.05
CA THR A 313 29.80 -5.75 12.33
C THR A 313 30.68 -5.92 11.08
N ILE A 314 30.07 -6.22 9.93
CA ILE A 314 30.80 -6.32 8.65
C ILE A 314 31.49 -4.99 8.33
N LEU A 315 30.77 -3.87 8.45
CA LEU A 315 31.33 -2.54 8.21
C LEU A 315 32.47 -2.22 9.19
N ALA A 316 32.32 -2.58 10.47
CA ALA A 316 33.34 -2.41 11.49
C ALA A 316 34.61 -3.23 11.18
N ILE A 317 34.47 -4.48 10.72
CA ILE A 317 35.60 -5.33 10.30
C ILE A 317 36.31 -4.73 9.08
N ILE A 318 35.56 -4.23 8.10
CA ILE A 318 36.14 -3.55 6.94
C ILE A 318 36.90 -2.30 7.38
N SER A 319 36.32 -1.45 8.24
CA SER A 319 37.00 -0.27 8.79
C SER A 319 38.24 -0.63 9.60
N MET A 320 38.15 -1.66 10.44
CA MET A 320 39.25 -2.17 11.25
C MET A 320 40.45 -2.60 10.39
N THR A 321 40.19 -3.34 9.31
CA THR A 321 41.23 -3.83 8.40
C THR A 321 41.74 -2.77 7.42
N LEU A 322 40.96 -1.71 7.18
CA LEU A 322 41.39 -0.56 6.38
C LEU A 322 42.32 0.35 7.18
N PHE A 323 41.95 0.70 8.40
CA PHE A 323 42.71 1.58 9.29
C PHE A 323 43.61 0.78 10.23
N PHE A 324 44.20 -0.32 9.75
CA PHE A 324 44.96 -1.22 10.62
C PHE A 324 46.17 -0.51 11.22
N ARG A 325 46.37 -0.61 12.55
CA ARG A 325 47.37 0.14 13.32
C ARG A 325 48.78 0.13 12.73
N THR A 326 49.21 -0.95 12.07
CA THR A 326 50.56 -1.04 11.47
C THR A 326 50.78 -0.05 10.31
N ASN A 327 49.71 0.42 9.68
CA ASN A 327 49.76 1.41 8.59
C ASN A 327 49.39 2.82 9.06
N MET A 328 49.09 3.02 10.34
CA MET A 328 48.61 4.27 10.94
C MET A 328 49.72 4.95 11.76
N HIS A 329 50.61 5.67 11.08
CA HIS A 329 51.72 6.41 11.69
C HIS A 329 51.24 7.63 12.51
N ARG A 330 52.07 8.20 13.38
CA ARG A 330 51.70 9.33 14.25
C ARG A 330 52.74 10.45 14.20
N ASP A 331 53.48 10.55 13.11
CA ASP A 331 54.68 11.38 13.05
C ASP A 331 54.39 12.77 12.45
N THR A 332 53.32 12.90 11.67
CA THR A 332 52.99 14.13 10.95
C THR A 332 51.54 14.59 11.15
N VAL A 333 51.29 15.87 10.84
CA VAL A 333 49.92 16.44 10.79
C VAL A 333 49.06 15.73 9.73
N MET A 334 49.68 15.25 8.63
CA MET A 334 49.00 14.49 7.59
C MET A 334 48.51 13.14 8.10
N ASP A 335 49.30 12.45 8.91
CA ASP A 335 48.88 11.21 9.57
C ASP A 335 47.72 11.46 10.54
N GLY A 336 47.75 12.55 11.30
CA GLY A 336 46.63 13.03 12.12
C GLY A 336 45.35 13.27 11.31
N GLY A 337 45.47 13.66 10.04
CA GLY A 337 44.36 13.75 9.10
C GLY A 337 43.66 12.40 8.84
N ILE A 338 44.42 11.31 8.73
CA ILE A 338 43.89 9.95 8.50
C ILE A 338 43.14 9.46 9.76
N TYR A 339 43.69 9.70 10.95
CA TYR A 339 43.00 9.41 12.22
C TYR A 339 41.70 10.22 12.37
N THR A 340 41.72 11.50 12.01
CA THR A 340 40.51 12.34 12.00
C THR A 340 39.47 11.81 11.01
N GLY A 341 39.91 11.33 9.84
CA GLY A 341 39.05 10.65 8.85
C GLY A 341 38.41 9.37 9.39
N ALA A 342 39.16 8.54 10.13
CA ALA A 342 38.64 7.33 10.78
C ALA A 342 37.59 7.65 11.86
N LEU A 343 37.82 8.70 12.67
CA LEU A 343 36.86 9.17 13.68
C LEU A 343 35.60 9.75 13.03
N PHE A 344 35.74 10.57 11.99
CA PHE A 344 34.61 11.08 11.21
C PHE A 344 33.80 9.95 10.58
N PHE A 345 34.46 8.95 9.99
CA PHE A 345 33.76 7.80 9.43
C PHE A 345 33.01 7.00 10.50
N THR A 346 33.60 6.83 11.69
CA THR A 346 32.94 6.18 12.83
C THR A 346 31.66 6.91 13.21
N VAL A 347 31.72 8.24 13.35
CA VAL A 347 30.56 9.08 13.63
C VAL A 347 29.51 8.96 12.51
N ALA A 348 29.96 9.02 11.25
CA ALA A 348 29.10 8.91 10.09
C ALA A 348 28.37 7.56 10.04
N ALA A 349 29.09 6.45 10.23
CA ALA A 349 28.52 5.10 10.20
C ALA A 349 27.44 4.91 11.27
N ILE A 350 27.68 5.40 12.49
CA ILE A 350 26.70 5.36 13.58
C ILE A 350 25.49 6.27 13.28
N MET A 351 25.70 7.46 12.71
CA MET A 351 24.60 8.36 12.34
C MET A 351 23.73 7.79 11.22
N PHE A 352 24.34 7.19 10.19
CA PHE A 352 23.63 6.55 9.08
C PHE A 352 22.80 5.36 9.53
N ASN A 353 23.23 4.61 10.55
CA ASN A 353 22.44 3.52 11.08
C ASN A 353 21.04 4.00 11.51
N GLY A 354 20.90 5.23 12.04
CA GLY A 354 19.61 5.79 12.44
C GLY A 354 18.57 5.93 11.31
N THR A 355 18.98 5.97 10.04
CA THR A 355 18.08 6.14 8.88
C THR A 355 17.00 5.05 8.79
N ALA A 356 17.29 3.82 9.23
CA ALA A 356 16.36 2.70 9.18
C ALA A 356 15.13 2.88 10.11
N GLU A 357 15.22 3.74 11.13
CA GLU A 357 14.05 4.07 11.97
C GLU A 357 13.01 4.88 11.20
N GLN A 358 13.42 5.61 10.16
CA GLN A 358 12.52 6.43 9.35
C GLN A 358 11.47 5.57 8.64
N SER A 359 11.90 4.52 7.93
CA SER A 359 11.00 3.66 7.16
C SER A 359 10.05 2.87 8.06
N THR A 360 10.55 2.38 9.19
CA THR A 360 9.77 1.61 10.17
C THR A 360 8.71 2.47 10.85
N THR A 361 9.03 3.74 11.14
CA THR A 361 8.08 4.68 11.75
C THR A 361 6.93 5.02 10.79
N ILE A 362 7.23 5.30 9.52
CA ILE A 362 6.21 5.64 8.50
C ILE A 362 5.22 4.49 8.31
N ALA A 363 5.69 3.23 8.30
CA ALA A 363 4.81 2.06 8.18
C ALA A 363 3.78 1.95 9.33
N LYS A 364 4.12 2.41 10.54
CA LYS A 364 3.23 2.39 11.72
C LYS A 364 2.28 3.60 11.82
N LEU A 365 2.55 4.69 11.09
CA LEU A 365 1.78 5.94 11.20
C LEU A 365 0.27 5.79 10.90
N PRO A 366 -0.18 5.03 9.87
CA PRO A 366 -1.61 4.89 9.59
C PRO A 366 -2.40 4.32 10.77
N VAL A 367 -1.87 3.26 11.40
CA VAL A 367 -2.50 2.64 12.58
C VAL A 367 -2.45 3.59 13.79
N PHE A 368 -1.34 4.34 13.96
CA PHE A 368 -1.25 5.36 14.99
C PHE A 368 -2.33 6.45 14.84
N TYR A 369 -2.56 6.95 13.62
CA TYR A 369 -3.58 7.97 13.38
C TYR A 369 -4.99 7.45 13.70
N LYS A 370 -5.31 6.22 13.27
CA LYS A 370 -6.55 5.52 13.65
C LYS A 370 -6.71 5.47 15.19
N HIS A 371 -5.72 4.95 15.91
CA HIS A 371 -5.77 4.84 17.38
C HIS A 371 -5.85 6.19 18.09
N ARG A 372 -5.20 7.23 17.55
CA ARG A 372 -5.24 8.59 18.10
C ARG A 372 -6.61 9.24 17.92
N GLU A 373 -7.22 9.10 16.75
CA GLU A 373 -8.55 9.63 16.44
C GLU A 373 -9.65 8.97 17.29
N LEU A 374 -9.49 7.68 17.57
CA LEU A 374 -10.35 6.91 18.49
C LEU A 374 -9.99 7.08 19.98
N LEU A 375 -9.05 7.97 20.31
CA LEU A 375 -8.62 8.26 21.70
C LEU A 375 -8.18 7.01 22.50
N PHE A 376 -7.51 6.04 21.87
CA PHE A 376 -6.97 4.87 22.57
C PHE A 376 -5.87 5.27 23.56
N PHE A 377 -4.97 6.15 23.15
CA PHE A 377 -3.88 6.64 23.98
C PHE A 377 -3.40 8.03 23.53
N PRO A 378 -2.80 8.84 24.43
CA PRO A 378 -2.15 10.08 24.03
C PRO A 378 -0.87 9.81 23.23
N PRO A 379 -0.47 10.70 22.30
CA PRO A 379 0.79 10.56 21.54
C PRO A 379 2.04 10.35 22.40
N LEU A 380 2.05 10.90 23.62
CA LEU A 380 3.14 10.72 24.59
C LEU A 380 3.29 9.26 25.07
N ALA A 381 2.18 8.53 25.22
CA ALA A 381 2.21 7.12 25.62
C ALA A 381 2.75 6.20 24.51
N TYR A 382 2.69 6.63 23.25
CA TYR A 382 3.25 5.93 22.09
C TYR A 382 4.74 6.24 21.86
N SER A 383 5.11 7.51 22.00
CA SER A 383 6.46 8.01 21.69
C SER A 383 7.51 7.65 22.74
N ILE A 384 7.14 7.57 24.03
CA ILE A 384 8.09 7.20 25.09
C ILE A 384 8.61 5.77 24.93
N PRO A 385 7.76 4.73 24.80
CA PRO A 385 8.24 3.36 24.61
C PRO A 385 9.11 3.17 23.38
N SER A 386 8.74 3.80 22.25
CA SER A 386 9.53 3.75 21.01
C SER A 386 10.91 4.38 21.15
N TRP A 387 11.11 5.31 22.09
CA TRP A 387 12.42 5.85 22.42
C TRP A 387 13.17 4.97 23.43
N VAL A 388 12.56 4.66 24.59
CA VAL A 388 13.24 4.01 25.72
C VAL A 388 13.70 2.60 25.38
N LEU A 389 12.88 1.82 24.67
CA LEU A 389 13.22 0.44 24.29
C LEU A 389 14.43 0.35 23.34
N LYS A 390 14.76 1.43 22.64
CA LYS A 390 15.90 1.48 21.72
C LYS A 390 17.22 1.78 22.42
N ILE A 391 17.20 2.33 23.63
CA ILE A 391 18.41 2.70 24.37
C ILE A 391 19.35 1.48 24.53
N PRO A 392 18.89 0.32 25.04
CA PRO A 392 19.76 -0.86 25.17
C PRO A 392 20.33 -1.35 23.84
N ILE A 393 19.55 -1.26 22.75
CA ILE A 393 20.01 -1.67 21.41
C ILE A 393 21.16 -0.77 20.94
N SER A 394 21.07 0.55 21.13
CA SER A 394 22.17 1.45 20.78
C SER A 394 23.44 1.19 21.59
N PHE A 395 23.33 0.78 22.86
CA PHE A 395 24.51 0.35 23.64
C PHE A 395 25.18 -0.87 22.99
N VAL A 396 24.40 -1.87 22.56
CA VAL A 396 24.92 -3.08 21.90
C VAL A 396 25.53 -2.78 20.53
N GLU A 397 24.85 -1.99 19.70
CA GLU A 397 25.33 -1.60 18.38
C GLU A 397 26.67 -0.86 18.46
N VAL A 398 26.73 0.16 19.32
CA VAL A 398 27.96 0.95 19.50
C VAL A 398 29.05 0.11 20.16
N ALA A 399 28.71 -0.80 21.08
CA ALA A 399 29.69 -1.67 21.72
C ALA A 399 30.36 -2.55 20.66
N THR A 400 29.56 -3.17 19.81
CA THR A 400 30.04 -3.98 18.70
C THR A 400 31.02 -3.19 17.82
N TRP A 401 30.68 -1.95 17.44
CA TRP A 401 31.59 -1.10 16.67
C TRP A 401 32.90 -0.79 17.40
N VAL A 402 32.80 -0.26 18.63
CA VAL A 402 33.94 0.28 19.38
C VAL A 402 34.90 -0.83 19.82
N PHE A 403 34.39 -1.96 20.31
CA PHE A 403 35.25 -3.07 20.75
C PHE A 403 36.01 -3.72 19.59
N ILE A 404 35.43 -3.76 18.37
CA ILE A 404 36.10 -4.28 17.17
C ILE A 404 37.16 -3.30 16.68
N THR A 405 36.83 -2.01 16.63
CA THR A 405 37.65 -1.02 15.90
C THR A 405 38.72 -0.35 16.76
N TYR A 406 38.44 -0.04 18.03
CA TYR A 406 39.21 0.98 18.77
C TYR A 406 40.72 0.68 18.89
N TYR A 407 41.06 -0.47 19.46
CA TYR A 407 42.45 -0.86 19.70
C TYR A 407 43.17 -1.27 18.42
N VAL A 408 42.44 -1.81 17.44
CA VAL A 408 43.01 -2.30 16.19
C VAL A 408 43.31 -1.16 15.22
N ILE A 409 42.51 -0.09 15.24
CA ILE A 409 42.83 1.15 14.52
C ILE A 409 44.06 1.83 15.14
N GLY A 410 44.24 1.64 16.45
CA GLY A 410 45.35 2.23 17.19
C GLY A 410 45.02 3.62 17.71
N PHE A 411 43.80 3.85 18.23
CA PHE A 411 43.51 5.04 19.03
C PHE A 411 44.29 5.01 20.36
N ASP A 412 44.23 6.10 21.14
CA ASP A 412 44.93 6.18 22.42
C ASP A 412 44.55 5.02 23.37
N PRO A 413 45.50 4.23 23.89
CA PRO A 413 45.17 3.00 24.62
C PRO A 413 44.55 3.24 26.01
N ASN A 414 44.41 4.50 26.45
CA ASN A 414 43.85 4.84 27.76
C ASN A 414 42.39 4.39 27.89
N ILE A 415 42.09 3.61 28.93
CA ILE A 415 40.76 3.04 29.17
C ILE A 415 39.69 4.11 29.42
N ALA A 416 40.04 5.25 30.03
CA ALA A 416 39.09 6.33 30.24
C ALA A 416 38.71 6.99 28.91
N ARG A 417 39.64 7.13 27.97
CA ARG A 417 39.37 7.68 26.62
C ARG A 417 38.54 6.75 25.77
N PHE A 418 38.74 5.44 25.91
CA PHE A 418 37.89 4.40 25.32
C PHE A 418 36.42 4.57 25.75
N PHE A 419 36.15 4.63 27.07
CA PHE A 419 34.77 4.80 27.57
C PHE A 419 34.18 6.16 27.22
N LYS A 420 35.01 7.21 27.16
CA LYS A 420 34.59 8.53 26.69
C LYS A 420 34.12 8.51 25.24
N LEU A 421 34.88 7.86 24.33
CA LEU A 421 34.45 7.67 22.95
C LEU A 421 33.15 6.87 22.87
N TYR A 422 33.07 5.77 23.62
CA TYR A 422 31.89 4.90 23.66
C TYR A 422 30.61 5.67 24.04
N VAL A 423 30.65 6.47 25.10
CA VAL A 423 29.49 7.26 25.55
C VAL A 423 29.05 8.27 24.49
N VAL A 424 29.98 9.00 23.87
CA VAL A 424 29.63 9.98 22.83
C VAL A 424 28.98 9.31 21.63
N LEU A 425 29.47 8.13 21.20
CA LEU A 425 28.87 7.39 20.09
C LEU A 425 27.47 6.85 20.42
N VAL A 426 27.23 6.40 21.67
CA VAL A 426 25.87 6.01 22.12
C VAL A 426 24.92 7.19 22.04
N LEU A 427 25.35 8.39 22.47
CA LEU A 427 24.53 9.60 22.39
C LEU A 427 24.27 10.02 20.94
N ILE A 428 25.25 9.91 20.05
CA ILE A 428 25.08 10.20 18.61
C ILE A 428 24.08 9.21 17.98
N ASN A 429 24.17 7.91 18.29
CA ASN A 429 23.22 6.90 17.80
C ASN A 429 21.78 7.24 18.25
N GLN A 430 21.60 7.58 19.53
CA GLN A 430 20.30 7.97 20.08
C GLN A 430 19.76 9.27 19.47
N MET A 431 20.62 10.26 19.25
CA MET A 431 20.28 11.52 18.58
C MET A 431 19.84 11.28 17.14
N ALA A 432 20.60 10.47 16.38
CA ALA A 432 20.26 10.13 15.00
C ALA A 432 18.91 9.40 14.93
N SER A 433 18.69 8.42 15.81
CA SER A 433 17.43 7.68 15.88
C SER A 433 16.23 8.58 16.24
N ALA A 434 16.42 9.60 17.09
CA ALA A 434 15.38 10.59 17.40
C ALA A 434 15.10 11.53 16.23
N LEU A 435 16.16 11.99 15.54
CA LEU A 435 16.06 12.86 14.36
C LEU A 435 15.26 12.18 13.24
N PHE A 436 15.58 10.92 12.91
CA PHE A 436 14.90 10.20 11.83
C PHE A 436 13.45 9.83 12.16
N ARG A 437 13.12 9.57 13.44
CA ARG A 437 11.73 9.43 13.90
C ARG A 437 10.94 10.73 13.73
N PHE A 438 11.55 11.86 14.08
CA PHE A 438 10.94 13.17 13.86
C PHE A 438 10.70 13.45 12.37
N ILE A 439 11.70 13.20 11.52
CA ILE A 439 11.59 13.39 10.07
C ILE A 439 10.49 12.50 9.47
N ALA A 440 10.38 11.24 9.92
CA ALA A 440 9.29 10.35 9.54
C ALA A 440 7.91 10.92 9.91
N ALA A 441 7.73 11.37 11.16
CA ALA A 441 6.46 11.92 11.63
C ALA A 441 6.09 13.25 10.97
N ALA A 442 7.07 14.11 10.66
CA ALA A 442 6.84 15.37 9.94
C ALA A 442 6.53 15.12 8.46
N GLY A 443 7.29 14.23 7.82
CA GLY A 443 7.17 13.89 6.41
C GLY A 443 5.90 13.13 6.06
N ARG A 444 5.44 12.20 6.93
CA ARG A 444 4.23 11.35 6.81
C ARG A 444 4.16 10.44 5.58
N ASN A 445 4.87 10.76 4.51
CA ASN A 445 5.04 10.01 3.28
C ASN A 445 6.52 9.64 3.09
N MET A 446 6.78 8.42 2.62
CA MET A 446 8.14 7.89 2.44
C MET A 446 9.01 8.74 1.51
N ILE A 447 8.46 9.21 0.38
CA ILE A 447 9.22 9.97 -0.62
C ILE A 447 9.63 11.32 -0.07
N VAL A 448 8.70 12.03 0.57
CA VAL A 448 8.93 13.34 1.20
C VAL A 448 9.94 13.19 2.34
N ALA A 449 9.76 12.19 3.21
CA ALA A 449 10.67 11.95 4.32
C ALA A 449 12.09 11.58 3.86
N ASN A 450 12.26 10.73 2.84
CA ASN A 450 13.59 10.35 2.32
C ASN A 450 14.32 11.55 1.72
N THR A 451 13.58 12.40 1.00
CA THR A 451 14.11 13.61 0.37
C THR A 451 14.52 14.64 1.43
N PHE A 452 13.63 14.95 2.37
CA PHE A 452 13.91 15.89 3.45
C PHE A 452 15.00 15.35 4.41
N GLY A 453 14.98 14.06 4.71
CA GLY A 453 15.98 13.40 5.55
C GLY A 453 17.39 13.46 4.97
N SER A 454 17.52 13.23 3.67
CA SER A 454 18.80 13.37 2.97
C SER A 454 19.31 14.81 2.99
N PHE A 455 18.41 15.79 2.82
CA PHE A 455 18.74 17.21 2.94
C PHE A 455 19.24 17.59 4.34
N VAL A 456 18.54 17.16 5.39
CA VAL A 456 18.94 17.45 6.77
C VAL A 456 20.29 16.81 7.08
N LEU A 457 20.47 15.55 6.67
CA LEU A 457 21.72 14.83 6.90
C LEU A 457 22.89 15.49 6.15
N LEU A 458 22.68 15.92 4.91
CA LEU A 458 23.64 16.71 4.15
C LEU A 458 24.07 17.98 4.88
N ALA A 459 23.11 18.78 5.38
CA ALA A 459 23.41 20.02 6.10
C ALA A 459 24.20 19.76 7.39
N ILE A 460 23.80 18.74 8.15
CA ILE A 460 24.47 18.34 9.39
C ILE A 460 25.92 17.90 9.12
N PHE A 461 26.16 17.13 8.05
CA PHE A 461 27.49 16.67 7.67
C PHE A 461 28.40 17.78 7.15
N ALA A 462 27.88 18.64 6.26
CA ALA A 462 28.64 19.76 5.71
C ALA A 462 29.07 20.74 6.81
N LEU A 463 28.20 20.97 7.79
CA LEU A 463 28.43 21.87 8.92
C LEU A 463 29.00 21.17 10.16
N GLY A 464 29.41 19.90 10.05
CA GLY A 464 29.97 19.10 11.16
C GLY A 464 31.42 19.42 11.52
N GLY A 465 32.09 20.32 10.78
CA GLY A 465 33.48 20.74 11.02
C GLY A 465 34.56 19.92 10.31
N PHE A 466 34.25 18.70 9.87
CA PHE A 466 35.21 17.86 9.11
C PHE A 466 35.24 18.17 7.61
N VAL A 467 34.06 18.26 6.97
CA VAL A 467 33.94 18.55 5.53
C VAL A 467 34.31 20.00 5.24
N LEU A 468 33.82 20.92 6.07
CA LEU A 468 34.18 22.33 6.02
C LEU A 468 34.71 22.74 7.39
N SER A 469 35.99 23.14 7.44
CA SER A 469 36.62 23.64 8.65
C SER A 469 35.93 24.92 9.13
N ARG A 470 35.76 25.09 10.44
CA ARG A 470 35.04 26.22 11.06
C ARG A 470 35.46 27.60 10.52
N GLU A 471 36.75 27.82 10.33
CA GLU A 471 37.32 29.11 9.88
C GLU A 471 36.95 29.45 8.43
N GLN A 472 36.61 28.44 7.63
CA GLN A 472 36.24 28.59 6.22
C GLN A 472 34.72 28.71 6.02
N ILE A 473 33.94 28.50 7.08
CA ILE A 473 32.49 28.72 7.06
C ILE A 473 32.25 30.23 6.95
N LYS A 474 31.48 30.63 5.92
CA LYS A 474 31.12 32.04 5.71
C LYS A 474 30.35 32.58 6.91
N LYS A 475 30.54 33.87 7.21
CA LYS A 475 29.93 34.53 8.38
C LYS A 475 28.41 34.38 8.46
N TRP A 476 27.71 34.34 7.32
CA TRP A 476 26.25 34.15 7.26
C TRP A 476 25.79 32.69 7.46
N TRP A 477 26.69 31.71 7.42
CA TRP A 477 26.40 30.28 7.67
C TRP A 477 26.92 29.78 9.02
N ILE A 478 27.63 30.63 9.79
CA ILE A 478 28.23 30.22 11.07
C ILE A 478 27.19 29.76 12.10
N TRP A 479 25.97 30.31 12.07
CA TRP A 479 24.88 29.86 12.95
C TRP A 479 24.50 28.39 12.67
N GLY A 480 24.58 27.94 11.42
CA GLY A 480 24.33 26.56 11.04
C GLY A 480 25.35 25.58 11.64
N TYR A 481 26.62 26.00 11.76
CA TYR A 481 27.64 25.26 12.49
C TYR A 481 27.26 25.07 13.96
N TRP A 482 26.74 26.12 14.62
CA TRP A 482 26.34 26.08 16.03
C TRP A 482 25.04 25.30 16.30
N ILE A 483 24.17 25.17 15.29
CA ILE A 483 22.93 24.37 15.37
C ILE A 483 23.19 22.90 15.00
N SER A 484 24.30 22.58 14.32
CA SER A 484 24.60 21.21 13.91
C SER A 484 24.92 20.31 15.10
N PRO A 485 24.15 19.22 15.36
CA PRO A 485 24.46 18.29 16.43
C PRO A 485 25.78 17.53 16.18
N LEU A 486 26.13 17.32 14.91
CA LEU A 486 27.35 16.60 14.54
C LEU A 486 28.61 17.37 14.88
N MET A 487 28.56 18.70 14.84
CA MET A 487 29.67 19.56 15.23
C MET A 487 30.11 19.28 16.69
N TYR A 488 29.14 19.17 17.60
CA TYR A 488 29.39 18.86 19.01
C TYR A 488 29.91 17.44 19.21
N GLY A 489 29.32 16.46 18.53
CA GLY A 489 29.76 15.06 18.58
C GLY A 489 31.17 14.86 18.03
N GLN A 490 31.48 15.45 16.88
CA GLN A 490 32.80 15.39 16.25
C GLN A 490 33.86 16.06 17.11
N ASN A 491 33.62 17.29 17.60
CA ASN A 491 34.57 17.98 18.47
C ASN A 491 34.84 17.19 19.76
N ALA A 492 33.82 16.60 20.40
CA ALA A 492 34.01 15.80 21.61
C ALA A 492 34.91 14.59 21.38
N ILE A 493 34.74 13.89 20.25
CA ILE A 493 35.52 12.70 19.91
C ILE A 493 36.96 13.06 19.55
N VAL A 494 37.14 14.08 18.71
CA VAL A 494 38.46 14.51 18.23
C VAL A 494 39.28 15.10 19.39
N VAL A 495 38.71 15.93 20.25
CA VAL A 495 39.38 16.46 21.45
C VAL A 495 39.76 15.33 22.42
N ASN A 496 38.88 14.32 22.58
CA ASN A 496 39.17 13.17 23.43
C ASN A 496 40.33 12.31 22.90
N GLU A 497 40.54 12.22 21.59
CA GLU A 497 41.66 11.47 21.01
C GLU A 497 42.96 12.28 20.99
N PHE A 498 42.95 13.48 20.41
CA PHE A 498 44.17 14.26 20.14
C PHE A 498 44.79 14.93 21.37
N LEU A 499 44.05 15.08 22.47
CA LEU A 499 44.65 15.43 23.77
C LEU A 499 45.24 14.20 24.49
N GLY A 500 45.34 13.06 23.81
CA GLY A 500 45.87 11.77 24.28
C GLY A 500 47.35 11.76 24.60
N ASN A 501 47.77 10.76 25.39
CA ASN A 501 49.19 10.52 25.66
C ASN A 501 49.94 10.12 24.38
N SER A 502 49.22 9.52 23.44
CA SER A 502 49.68 9.12 22.11
C SER A 502 50.11 10.29 21.20
N TRP A 503 49.56 11.48 21.44
CA TRP A 503 49.68 12.67 20.58
C TRP A 503 50.43 13.83 21.28
N SER A 504 50.97 13.59 22.48
CA SER A 504 51.59 14.62 23.33
C SER A 504 53.04 14.95 22.96
N HIS A 505 53.66 14.21 22.04
CA HIS A 505 55.02 14.47 21.59
C HIS A 505 55.10 15.78 20.77
N ILE A 506 56.23 16.47 20.86
CA ILE A 506 56.45 17.78 20.21
C ILE A 506 57.31 17.55 18.96
N PRO A 507 56.80 17.84 17.75
CA PRO A 507 57.56 17.75 16.51
C PRO A 507 58.75 18.72 16.48
N ALA A 508 59.83 18.34 15.78
CA ALA A 508 61.02 19.19 15.64
C ALA A 508 60.66 20.54 14.97
N GLY A 509 60.93 21.65 15.65
CA GLY A 509 60.65 23.01 15.16
C GLY A 509 59.33 23.64 15.64
N SER A 510 58.58 22.99 16.54
CA SER A 510 57.35 23.53 17.13
C SER A 510 57.41 23.64 18.65
N THR A 511 56.62 24.56 19.23
CA THR A 511 56.44 24.75 20.67
C THR A 511 55.19 24.04 21.22
N GLU A 512 54.35 23.46 20.36
CA GLU A 512 53.08 22.84 20.75
C GLU A 512 53.07 21.31 20.48
N PRO A 513 52.40 20.50 21.32
CA PRO A 513 52.17 19.07 21.07
C PRO A 513 51.54 18.80 19.70
N LEU A 514 51.91 17.70 19.05
CA LEU A 514 51.41 17.33 17.73
C LEU A 514 49.87 17.30 17.69
N GLY A 515 49.23 16.76 18.73
CA GLY A 515 47.76 16.71 18.82
C GLY A 515 47.08 18.09 18.75
N ILE A 516 47.68 19.12 19.35
CA ILE A 516 47.14 20.50 19.28
C ILE A 516 47.31 21.08 17.87
N GLN A 517 48.42 20.78 17.20
CA GLN A 517 48.65 21.20 15.82
C GLN A 517 47.64 20.55 14.86
N VAL A 518 47.32 19.26 15.05
CA VAL A 518 46.29 18.57 14.26
C VAL A 518 44.92 19.23 14.47
N LEU A 519 44.54 19.52 15.72
CA LEU A 519 43.28 20.21 16.04
C LEU A 519 43.18 21.60 15.37
N LYS A 520 44.24 22.41 15.47
CA LYS A 520 44.30 23.73 14.84
C LYS A 520 44.28 23.66 13.32
N SER A 521 44.99 22.71 12.71
CA SER A 521 45.06 22.56 11.24
C SER A 521 43.70 22.33 10.59
N ARG A 522 42.74 21.74 11.31
CA ARG A 522 41.38 21.47 10.86
C ARG A 522 40.33 22.42 11.46
N GLY A 523 40.74 23.37 12.30
CA GLY A 523 39.86 24.34 12.95
C GLY A 523 38.96 23.75 14.04
N PHE A 524 39.38 22.66 14.69
CA PHE A 524 38.71 22.09 15.87
C PHE A 524 39.12 22.81 17.15
N PHE A 525 38.30 22.70 18.19
CA PHE A 525 38.62 23.28 19.49
C PHE A 525 39.76 22.52 20.18
N THR A 526 40.55 23.21 21.00
CA THR A 526 41.75 22.64 21.63
C THR A 526 41.58 22.37 23.12
N GLU A 527 40.53 22.90 23.76
CA GLU A 527 40.35 22.78 25.21
C GLU A 527 39.56 21.53 25.60
N ALA A 528 40.00 20.84 26.66
CA ALA A 528 39.40 19.57 27.09
C ALA A 528 37.93 19.67 27.55
N TYR A 529 37.45 20.85 27.96
CA TYR A 529 36.07 21.03 28.43
C TYR A 529 35.03 20.87 27.31
N TRP A 530 35.43 21.01 26.04
CA TRP A 530 34.57 20.80 24.87
C TRP A 530 34.00 19.38 24.78
N TYR A 531 34.66 18.40 25.40
CA TYR A 531 34.12 17.05 25.56
C TYR A 531 32.77 17.06 26.31
N TRP A 532 32.69 17.77 27.45
CA TRP A 532 31.48 17.83 28.26
C TRP A 532 30.39 18.71 27.64
N ILE A 533 30.79 19.79 26.96
CA ILE A 533 29.86 20.58 26.14
C ILE A 533 29.24 19.70 25.06
N GLY A 534 30.05 18.89 24.39
CA GLY A 534 29.57 17.98 23.35
C GLY A 534 28.55 16.96 23.84
N ILE A 535 28.78 16.38 25.03
CA ILE A 535 27.80 15.50 25.69
C ILE A 535 26.50 16.25 26.01
N GLY A 536 26.60 17.40 26.69
CA GLY A 536 25.43 18.19 27.11
C GLY A 536 24.58 18.62 25.92
N ALA A 537 25.21 19.10 24.85
CA ALA A 537 24.55 19.49 23.60
C ALA A 537 23.86 18.29 22.93
N THR A 538 24.54 17.15 22.82
CA THR A 538 23.97 15.95 22.19
C THR A 538 22.75 15.44 22.96
N VAL A 539 22.79 15.43 24.30
CA VAL A 539 21.63 15.11 25.15
C VAL A 539 20.50 16.11 24.93
N GLY A 540 20.81 17.41 24.84
CA GLY A 540 19.83 18.44 24.50
C GLY A 540 19.12 18.18 23.17
N PHE A 541 19.86 17.80 22.12
CA PHE A 541 19.30 17.43 20.82
C PHE A 541 18.43 16.17 20.87
N ILE A 542 18.82 15.16 21.66
CA ILE A 542 17.99 13.95 21.86
C ILE A 542 16.62 14.36 22.43
N LEU A 543 16.60 15.19 23.47
CA LEU A 543 15.35 15.67 24.07
C LEU A 543 14.54 16.53 23.11
N LEU A 544 15.20 17.43 22.38
CA LEU A 544 14.57 18.31 21.39
C LEU A 544 13.89 17.50 20.28
N PHE A 545 14.59 16.56 19.63
CA PHE A 545 14.00 15.80 18.54
C PHE A 545 12.89 14.86 18.99
N ASN A 546 13.00 14.25 20.18
CA ASN A 546 11.88 13.47 20.74
C ASN A 546 10.67 14.37 21.08
N LEU A 547 10.89 15.60 21.57
CA LEU A 547 9.81 16.56 21.79
C LEU A 547 9.15 16.96 20.46
N CYS A 548 9.94 17.29 19.44
CA CYS A 548 9.43 17.60 18.10
C CYS A 548 8.66 16.41 17.49
N PHE A 549 9.11 15.18 17.73
CA PHE A 549 8.40 13.97 17.33
C PHE A 549 7.03 13.86 18.01
N VAL A 550 6.96 14.10 19.33
CA VAL A 550 5.68 14.13 20.08
C VAL A 550 4.75 15.22 19.52
N LEU A 551 5.27 16.42 19.27
CA LEU A 551 4.49 17.54 18.73
C LEU A 551 3.98 17.24 17.32
N ALA A 552 4.81 16.67 16.46
CA ALA A 552 4.43 16.26 15.10
C ALA A 552 3.28 15.23 15.15
N LEU A 553 3.38 14.20 16.01
CA LEU A 553 2.32 13.22 16.20
C LEU A 553 1.05 13.80 16.85
N THR A 554 1.17 14.90 17.58
CA THR A 554 0.03 15.56 18.24
C THR A 554 -0.75 16.47 17.29
N PHE A 555 -0.06 17.22 16.42
CA PHE A 555 -0.67 18.27 15.60
C PHE A 555 -0.85 17.92 14.12
N LEU A 556 -0.05 17.00 13.55
CA LEU A 556 -0.17 16.63 12.14
C LEU A 556 -1.19 15.50 11.96
N ASN A 557 -2.01 15.59 10.91
CA ASN A 557 -2.94 14.54 10.50
C ASN A 557 -2.36 13.68 9.36
N ALA A 558 -3.03 12.58 9.03
CA ALA A 558 -2.68 11.73 7.88
C ALA A 558 -2.56 12.57 6.59
N PHE A 559 -1.65 12.17 5.70
CA PHE A 559 -1.30 12.95 4.50
C PHE A 559 -2.42 12.92 3.43
N ASP A 560 -3.04 11.75 3.23
CA ASP A 560 -4.12 11.55 2.27
C ASP A 560 -5.44 11.31 3.01
N LYS A 561 -6.52 11.96 2.55
CA LYS A 561 -7.89 11.60 2.94
C LYS A 561 -8.47 10.70 1.85
N PRO A 562 -9.07 9.54 2.19
CA PRO A 562 -9.77 8.73 1.21
C PRO A 562 -10.95 9.55 0.65
N GLN A 563 -10.84 9.94 -0.61
CA GLN A 563 -11.92 10.56 -1.37
C GLN A 563 -12.08 9.76 -2.65
N ALA A 564 -13.24 9.13 -2.79
CA ALA A 564 -13.65 8.52 -4.06
C ALA A 564 -13.95 9.64 -5.07
N VAL A 565 -13.57 9.44 -6.34
CA VAL A 565 -13.95 10.34 -7.42
C VAL A 565 -15.47 10.24 -7.60
N ILE A 566 -16.18 11.34 -7.31
CA ILE A 566 -17.61 11.46 -7.58
C ILE A 566 -17.77 11.62 -9.10
N SER A 567 -18.66 10.82 -9.70
CA SER A 567 -19.02 10.98 -11.10
C SER A 567 -19.70 12.33 -11.32
N GLU A 568 -19.12 13.18 -12.17
CA GLU A 568 -19.82 14.34 -12.70
C GLU A 568 -20.86 13.83 -13.71
N ASP A 569 -22.09 13.61 -13.25
CA ASP A 569 -23.23 13.48 -14.17
C ASP A 569 -23.57 14.90 -14.68
N PRO A 570 -23.37 15.22 -15.96
CA PRO A 570 -23.57 16.57 -16.47
C PRO A 570 -25.05 17.02 -16.54
N GLU A 571 -26.00 16.13 -16.20
CA GLU A 571 -27.44 16.41 -16.33
C GLU A 571 -28.15 16.77 -15.02
N SER A 572 -27.59 16.49 -13.84
CA SER A 572 -28.30 16.66 -12.57
C SER A 572 -28.47 18.12 -12.15
N ASP A 573 -27.48 18.98 -12.44
CA ASP A 573 -27.49 20.38 -11.96
C ASP A 573 -28.13 21.37 -12.96
N GLU A 574 -28.13 21.07 -14.26
CA GLU A 574 -28.65 22.00 -15.27
C GLU A 574 -30.16 21.90 -15.49
N SER A 575 -30.75 20.70 -15.39
CA SER A 575 -32.21 20.54 -15.55
C SER A 575 -32.98 20.97 -14.30
N ALA A 576 -32.44 20.70 -13.11
CA ALA A 576 -33.05 21.15 -11.84
C ALA A 576 -33.08 22.69 -11.73
N ARG A 577 -31.99 23.37 -12.11
CA ARG A 577 -31.93 24.84 -12.14
C ARG A 577 -32.81 25.47 -13.22
N LYS A 578 -33.05 24.78 -14.35
CA LYS A 578 -33.98 25.24 -15.39
C LYS A 578 -35.43 25.10 -14.95
N THR A 579 -35.78 24.05 -14.21
CA THR A 579 -37.14 23.87 -13.67
C THR A 579 -37.43 24.85 -12.52
N GLU A 580 -36.48 25.15 -11.63
CA GLU A 580 -36.64 26.20 -10.62
C GLU A 580 -36.75 27.62 -11.22
N ARG A 581 -35.98 27.93 -12.27
CA ARG A 581 -36.14 29.21 -13.00
C ARG A 581 -37.45 29.29 -13.79
N ALA A 582 -37.96 28.19 -14.32
CA ALA A 582 -39.24 28.18 -15.03
C ALA A 582 -40.43 28.36 -14.08
N ILE A 583 -40.36 27.83 -12.85
CA ILE A 583 -41.42 27.94 -11.85
C ILE A 583 -41.40 29.31 -11.13
N GLN A 584 -40.24 29.97 -11.03
CA GLN A 584 -40.13 31.32 -10.48
C GLN A 584 -40.45 32.45 -11.48
N LEU A 585 -40.42 32.19 -12.80
CA LEU A 585 -40.78 33.17 -13.82
C LEU A 585 -42.25 33.13 -14.28
N SER A 586 -43.05 32.15 -13.84
CA SER A 586 -44.48 32.06 -14.20
C SER A 586 -45.44 32.76 -13.23
N ASN A 587 -44.97 33.33 -12.12
CA ASN A 587 -45.81 33.98 -11.10
C ASN A 587 -45.78 35.53 -11.09
N HIS A 588 -45.14 36.18 -12.07
CA HIS A 588 -45.16 37.64 -12.18
C HIS A 588 -45.23 38.10 -13.65
N ALA A 589 -46.41 38.01 -14.27
CA ALA A 589 -46.89 38.96 -15.28
C ALA A 589 -48.30 38.60 -15.75
N SER A 590 -49.30 39.12 -15.04
CA SER A 590 -50.64 39.31 -15.61
C SER A 590 -50.91 40.81 -15.66
N SER A 591 -50.83 41.43 -16.84
CA SER A 591 -51.76 42.50 -17.25
C SER A 591 -51.46 43.00 -18.67
N HIS A 592 -52.55 43.34 -19.37
CA HIS A 592 -52.66 44.17 -20.58
C HIS A 592 -52.57 43.56 -22.00
N ARG A 593 -53.78 43.29 -22.52
CA ARG A 593 -54.35 43.60 -23.86
C ARG A 593 -53.52 44.58 -24.72
N THR A 594 -53.41 44.49 -26.05
CA THR A 594 -54.45 44.59 -27.10
C THR A 594 -53.82 44.40 -28.51
N ASN A 595 -54.62 43.84 -29.43
CA ASN A 595 -54.74 44.08 -30.89
C ASN A 595 -53.52 44.35 -31.81
N THR A 596 -53.57 43.66 -32.96
CA THR A 596 -53.66 44.16 -34.36
C THR A 596 -52.69 43.47 -35.33
N GLU A 597 -53.22 43.25 -36.52
CA GLU A 597 -52.77 42.52 -37.71
C GLU A 597 -51.47 43.02 -38.35
N GLY A 598 -50.83 42.15 -39.14
CA GLY A 598 -49.76 42.52 -40.07
C GLY A 598 -49.03 41.30 -40.64
N GLY A 599 -49.34 40.92 -41.87
CA GLY A 599 -48.90 39.68 -42.50
C GLY A 599 -47.50 39.71 -43.14
N GLY A 600 -47.10 38.53 -43.65
CA GLY A 600 -46.13 38.40 -44.74
C GLY A 600 -45.12 37.24 -44.64
N GLY A 601 -45.30 36.21 -45.49
CA GLY A 601 -44.17 35.65 -46.25
C GLY A 601 -43.58 34.27 -45.91
N ILE A 602 -44.32 33.20 -46.25
CA ILE A 602 -43.91 32.00 -47.02
C ILE A 602 -42.42 31.53 -46.95
N SER A 603 -42.18 30.31 -46.45
CA SER A 603 -41.73 29.18 -47.30
C SER A 603 -41.67 27.83 -46.57
N ARG A 604 -42.15 26.82 -47.29
CA ARG A 604 -42.41 25.42 -46.93
C ARG A 604 -41.14 24.62 -46.67
N SER A 605 -41.16 23.76 -45.65
CA SER A 605 -40.81 22.34 -45.86
C SER A 605 -41.57 21.45 -44.87
N SER A 606 -42.27 20.49 -45.45
CA SER A 606 -43.16 19.51 -44.84
C SER A 606 -42.39 18.45 -44.07
N SER A 607 -42.73 18.24 -42.80
CA SER A 607 -42.39 17.04 -42.04
C SER A 607 -43.70 16.33 -41.69
N GLU A 608 -44.09 15.37 -42.52
CA GLU A 608 -45.08 14.36 -42.15
C GLU A 608 -44.37 13.23 -41.41
N ALA A 609 -45.03 12.80 -40.34
CA ALA A 609 -44.60 11.76 -39.42
C ALA A 609 -44.46 10.39 -40.10
N ILE A 610 -43.38 9.68 -39.76
CA ILE A 610 -43.36 8.22 -39.72
C ILE A 610 -42.73 7.85 -38.38
N GLY A 611 -43.50 7.17 -37.54
CA GLY A 611 -43.00 6.54 -36.34
C GLY A 611 -42.05 5.40 -36.70
N GLU A 612 -40.81 5.48 -36.24
CA GLU A 612 -39.92 4.33 -36.18
C GLU A 612 -39.92 3.79 -34.76
N VAL A 613 -40.58 2.63 -34.63
CA VAL A 613 -40.32 1.62 -33.62
C VAL A 613 -38.81 1.38 -33.57
N SER A 614 -38.18 1.71 -32.45
CA SER A 614 -36.75 1.46 -32.21
C SER A 614 -36.50 -0.05 -32.12
N ASN A 615 -36.20 -0.64 -33.28
CA ASN A 615 -35.67 -1.99 -33.36
C ASN A 615 -34.35 -2.09 -32.57
N ASN A 616 -34.36 -2.92 -31.54
CA ASN A 616 -33.18 -3.48 -30.88
C ASN A 616 -32.31 -4.23 -31.90
N ARG A 617 -31.49 -3.52 -32.68
CA ARG A 617 -30.36 -4.13 -33.38
C ARG A 617 -29.31 -4.45 -32.33
N LYS A 618 -29.09 -5.74 -32.06
CA LYS A 618 -27.90 -6.25 -31.37
C LYS A 618 -26.67 -5.69 -32.09
N LYS A 619 -26.07 -4.63 -31.54
CA LYS A 619 -24.79 -4.09 -32.04
C LYS A 619 -23.73 -5.16 -31.78
N GLY A 620 -23.29 -5.86 -32.83
CA GLY A 620 -22.08 -6.68 -32.75
C GLY A 620 -20.86 -5.78 -32.56
N MET A 621 -19.84 -6.29 -31.88
CA MET A 621 -18.56 -5.58 -31.69
C MET A 621 -17.88 -5.35 -33.05
N VAL A 622 -17.21 -4.21 -33.23
CA VAL A 622 -16.49 -3.85 -34.48
C VAL A 622 -15.41 -4.88 -34.85
N LEU A 623 -14.74 -5.45 -33.86
CA LEU A 623 -13.72 -6.47 -34.08
C LEU A 623 -14.34 -7.88 -33.97
N PRO A 624 -14.23 -8.71 -35.02
CA PRO A 624 -14.69 -10.10 -34.95
C PRO A 624 -13.82 -10.92 -33.98
N PHE A 625 -14.42 -11.91 -33.35
CA PHE A 625 -13.72 -12.94 -32.58
C PHE A 625 -14.33 -14.32 -32.88
N GLU A 626 -13.54 -15.37 -32.72
CA GLU A 626 -14.03 -16.75 -32.86
C GLU A 626 -14.44 -17.31 -31.49
N PRO A 627 -15.69 -17.75 -31.31
CA PRO A 627 -16.12 -18.31 -30.03
C PRO A 627 -15.49 -19.70 -29.78
N HIS A 628 -14.83 -19.88 -28.64
CA HIS A 628 -14.17 -21.14 -28.27
C HIS A 628 -14.75 -21.76 -26.99
N SER A 629 -14.90 -23.08 -26.98
CA SER A 629 -15.24 -23.85 -25.78
C SER A 629 -13.99 -24.38 -25.08
N ILE A 630 -14.06 -24.55 -23.77
CA ILE A 630 -13.04 -25.25 -22.98
C ILE A 630 -13.66 -26.50 -22.38
N THR A 631 -12.95 -27.61 -22.48
CA THR A 631 -13.32 -28.90 -21.90
C THR A 631 -12.18 -29.40 -21.06
N PHE A 632 -12.50 -30.03 -19.93
CA PHE A 632 -11.51 -30.63 -19.06
C PHE A 632 -12.06 -31.94 -18.51
N ASP A 633 -11.22 -32.97 -18.51
CA ASP A 633 -11.63 -34.30 -18.11
C ASP A 633 -10.64 -34.93 -17.13
N ASP A 634 -11.17 -35.35 -15.98
CA ASP A 634 -10.44 -36.00 -14.89
C ASP A 634 -9.21 -35.20 -14.41
N VAL A 635 -9.38 -33.88 -14.28
CA VAL A 635 -8.27 -33.00 -13.87
C VAL A 635 -7.95 -33.19 -12.40
N ILE A 636 -6.69 -33.56 -12.12
CA ILE A 636 -6.13 -33.72 -10.78
C ILE A 636 -5.03 -32.67 -10.58
N TYR A 637 -5.05 -32.02 -9.42
CA TYR A 637 -3.99 -31.08 -9.03
C TYR A 637 -3.47 -31.43 -7.65
N SER A 638 -2.15 -31.57 -7.55
CA SER A 638 -1.46 -31.89 -6.30
C SER A 638 -0.28 -30.97 -6.03
N VAL A 639 0.00 -30.70 -4.76
CA VAL A 639 1.14 -29.92 -4.30
C VAL A 639 1.94 -30.74 -3.29
N ASP A 640 3.22 -30.41 -3.13
CA ASP A 640 4.05 -31.02 -2.08
C ASP A 640 3.45 -30.69 -0.70
N MET A 641 3.56 -31.61 0.25
CA MET A 641 2.98 -31.39 1.59
C MET A 641 3.56 -30.15 2.28
N PRO A 642 2.71 -29.24 2.81
CA PRO A 642 3.19 -28.12 3.60
C PRO A 642 3.94 -28.58 4.85
N GLN A 643 5.03 -27.91 5.20
CA GLN A 643 5.84 -28.24 6.39
C GLN A 643 5.01 -28.24 7.69
N GLU A 644 4.05 -27.34 7.80
CA GLU A 644 3.13 -27.25 8.94
C GLU A 644 2.31 -28.55 9.15
N MET A 645 1.86 -29.20 8.06
CA MET A 645 1.06 -30.43 8.12
C MET A 645 1.93 -31.68 8.32
N ILE A 646 3.17 -31.66 7.83
CA ILE A 646 4.16 -32.71 8.12
C ILE A 646 4.47 -32.75 9.62
N VAL A 647 4.65 -31.57 10.25
CA VAL A 647 4.86 -31.45 11.70
C VAL A 647 3.64 -31.93 12.50
N GLN A 648 2.43 -31.84 11.93
CA GLN A 648 1.19 -32.38 12.50
C GLN A 648 1.01 -33.90 12.29
N GLY A 649 2.00 -34.60 11.70
CA GLY A 649 2.04 -36.06 11.62
C GLY A 649 1.33 -36.67 10.40
N VAL A 650 1.15 -35.92 9.30
CA VAL A 650 0.56 -36.46 8.07
C VAL A 650 1.63 -37.10 7.16
N ASP A 651 1.67 -38.43 7.12
CA ASP A 651 2.64 -39.27 6.38
C ASP A 651 2.44 -39.33 4.84
N LYS A 652 1.84 -38.31 4.22
CA LYS A 652 1.67 -38.26 2.75
C LYS A 652 2.71 -37.35 2.11
N ASP A 653 3.28 -37.74 0.97
CA ASP A 653 4.22 -36.88 0.23
C ASP A 653 3.54 -35.70 -0.47
N ARG A 654 2.27 -35.86 -0.88
CA ARG A 654 1.53 -34.85 -1.67
C ARG A 654 0.13 -34.60 -1.12
N LEU A 655 -0.27 -33.32 -1.15
CA LEU A 655 -1.64 -32.88 -0.89
C LEU A 655 -2.39 -32.73 -2.22
N VAL A 656 -3.40 -33.56 -2.43
CA VAL A 656 -4.29 -33.47 -3.60
C VAL A 656 -5.39 -32.46 -3.31
N LEU A 657 -5.45 -31.39 -4.11
CA LEU A 657 -6.41 -30.30 -3.97
C LEU A 657 -7.60 -30.43 -4.92
N LEU A 658 -7.42 -31.07 -6.09
CA LEU A 658 -8.48 -31.40 -7.05
C LEU A 658 -8.44 -32.90 -7.34
N LYS A 659 -9.58 -33.59 -7.24
CA LYS A 659 -9.67 -35.06 -7.31
C LYS A 659 -10.48 -35.53 -8.53
N GLY A 660 -9.95 -35.30 -9.72
CA GLY A 660 -10.54 -35.83 -10.96
C GLY A 660 -11.81 -35.07 -11.34
N VAL A 661 -11.67 -33.77 -11.58
CA VAL A 661 -12.79 -32.86 -11.88
C VAL A 661 -13.02 -32.80 -13.40
N SER A 662 -14.28 -32.88 -13.83
CA SER A 662 -14.68 -32.97 -15.25
C SER A 662 -15.77 -31.94 -15.59
N GLY A 663 -15.61 -31.22 -16.69
CA GLY A 663 -16.57 -30.21 -17.11
C GLY A 663 -16.29 -29.56 -18.47
N ALA A 664 -17.20 -28.68 -18.87
CA ALA A 664 -17.07 -27.88 -20.08
C ALA A 664 -17.64 -26.48 -19.88
N PHE A 665 -16.99 -25.45 -20.45
CA PHE A 665 -17.55 -24.10 -20.57
C PHE A 665 -17.75 -23.77 -22.05
N ARG A 666 -18.91 -23.19 -22.38
CA ARG A 666 -19.39 -23.04 -23.76
C ARG A 666 -19.59 -21.56 -24.12
N PRO A 667 -19.48 -21.19 -25.40
CA PRO A 667 -19.75 -19.84 -25.84
C PRO A 667 -21.19 -19.41 -25.60
N GLY A 668 -21.38 -18.15 -25.18
CA GLY A 668 -22.70 -17.56 -24.93
C GLY A 668 -23.39 -18.05 -23.65
N VAL A 669 -22.69 -18.87 -22.85
CA VAL A 669 -23.19 -19.41 -21.57
C VAL A 669 -22.39 -18.81 -20.42
N LEU A 670 -23.09 -18.16 -19.49
CA LEU A 670 -22.51 -17.63 -18.26
C LEU A 670 -22.51 -18.73 -17.18
N THR A 671 -21.31 -19.21 -16.83
CA THR A 671 -21.16 -20.31 -15.86
C THR A 671 -20.69 -19.79 -14.50
N ALA A 672 -21.43 -20.10 -13.43
CA ALA A 672 -21.02 -19.85 -12.04
C ALA A 672 -20.21 -21.03 -11.50
N LEU A 673 -19.01 -20.77 -10.99
CA LEU A 673 -18.20 -21.71 -10.21
C LEU A 673 -18.37 -21.42 -8.72
N MET A 674 -19.10 -22.28 -8.02
CA MET A 674 -19.47 -22.10 -6.62
C MET A 674 -19.07 -23.29 -5.75
N GLY A 675 -19.09 -23.07 -4.44
CA GLY A 675 -18.69 -24.05 -3.44
C GLY A 675 -18.19 -23.36 -2.17
N VAL A 676 -18.11 -24.11 -1.07
CA VAL A 676 -17.59 -23.59 0.20
C VAL A 676 -16.13 -23.14 0.08
N SER A 677 -15.68 -22.30 1.02
CA SER A 677 -14.27 -21.91 1.08
C SER A 677 -13.38 -23.15 1.26
N GLY A 678 -12.26 -23.20 0.53
CA GLY A 678 -11.39 -24.39 0.49
C GLY A 678 -11.86 -25.55 -0.39
N ALA A 679 -12.93 -25.38 -1.19
CA ALA A 679 -13.37 -26.39 -2.17
C ALA A 679 -12.44 -26.56 -3.39
N GLY A 680 -11.49 -25.65 -3.60
CA GLY A 680 -10.58 -25.68 -4.75
C GLY A 680 -11.02 -24.85 -5.96
N LYS A 681 -12.02 -23.96 -5.82
CA LYS A 681 -12.56 -23.09 -6.91
C LYS A 681 -11.47 -22.31 -7.66
N THR A 682 -10.75 -21.44 -6.95
CA THR A 682 -9.64 -20.65 -7.50
C THR A 682 -8.50 -21.54 -7.99
N THR A 683 -8.29 -22.70 -7.37
CA THR A 683 -7.29 -23.68 -7.82
C THR A 683 -7.67 -24.27 -9.18
N LEU A 684 -8.92 -24.68 -9.37
CA LEU A 684 -9.43 -25.14 -10.66
C LEU A 684 -9.33 -24.04 -11.71
N MET A 685 -9.77 -22.83 -11.38
CA MET A 685 -9.70 -21.69 -12.30
C MET A 685 -8.26 -21.34 -12.70
N ASP A 686 -7.32 -21.33 -11.76
CA ASP A 686 -5.89 -21.11 -12.03
C ASP A 686 -5.28 -22.21 -12.90
N VAL A 687 -5.65 -23.48 -12.68
CA VAL A 687 -5.18 -24.63 -13.50
C VAL A 687 -5.73 -24.52 -14.92
N LEU A 688 -7.02 -24.23 -15.08
CA LEU A 688 -7.66 -24.05 -16.39
C LEU A 688 -7.13 -22.82 -17.12
N ALA A 689 -6.82 -21.73 -16.41
CA ALA A 689 -6.18 -20.54 -16.99
C ALA A 689 -4.66 -20.75 -17.25
N GLY A 690 -4.05 -21.77 -16.64
CA GLY A 690 -2.62 -22.07 -16.72
C GLY A 690 -1.73 -21.05 -15.98
N ARG A 691 -2.21 -20.58 -14.83
CA ARG A 691 -1.54 -19.60 -13.96
C ARG A 691 -0.77 -20.24 -12.81
N LYS A 692 -1.00 -21.53 -12.49
CA LYS A 692 -0.21 -22.24 -11.48
C LYS A 692 1.24 -22.40 -11.93
N THR A 693 2.16 -21.93 -11.08
CA THR A 693 3.61 -21.93 -11.34
C THR A 693 4.34 -23.10 -10.68
N GLY A 694 3.67 -23.83 -9.78
CA GLY A 694 4.14 -25.05 -9.14
C GLY A 694 3.01 -26.08 -9.03
N GLY A 695 3.31 -27.23 -8.42
CA GLY A 695 2.39 -28.37 -8.33
C GLY A 695 2.36 -29.25 -9.58
N TYR A 696 1.65 -30.37 -9.50
CA TYR A 696 1.50 -31.35 -10.58
C TYR A 696 0.07 -31.34 -11.07
N ILE A 697 -0.11 -31.22 -12.39
CA ILE A 697 -1.41 -31.25 -13.07
C ILE A 697 -1.47 -32.54 -13.89
N GLU A 698 -2.52 -33.33 -13.66
CA GLU A 698 -2.86 -34.53 -14.44
C GLU A 698 -4.29 -34.36 -15.01
N GLY A 699 -4.64 -35.18 -16.02
CA GLY A 699 -5.91 -35.07 -16.76
C GLY A 699 -5.79 -34.28 -18.07
N ASP A 700 -6.88 -34.24 -18.84
CA ASP A 700 -6.91 -33.66 -20.18
C ASP A 700 -7.63 -32.31 -20.18
N ILE A 701 -7.03 -31.29 -20.80
CA ILE A 701 -7.66 -29.98 -21.03
C ILE A 701 -7.59 -29.67 -22.53
N LYS A 702 -8.76 -29.44 -23.16
CA LYS A 702 -8.89 -29.16 -24.60
C LYS A 702 -9.68 -27.88 -24.86
N ILE A 703 -9.27 -27.14 -25.90
CA ILE A 703 -9.92 -25.92 -26.41
C ILE A 703 -10.51 -26.24 -27.78
N SER A 704 -11.84 -26.17 -27.91
CA SER A 704 -12.57 -26.53 -29.15
C SER A 704 -12.12 -27.87 -29.77
N GLY A 705 -11.83 -28.87 -28.93
CA GLY A 705 -11.39 -30.21 -29.34
C GLY A 705 -9.87 -30.41 -29.49
N TYR A 706 -9.07 -29.35 -29.45
CA TYR A 706 -7.60 -29.42 -29.54
C TYR A 706 -6.93 -29.38 -28.16
N PRO A 707 -5.82 -30.10 -27.93
CA PRO A 707 -5.08 -30.01 -26.66
C PRO A 707 -4.66 -28.58 -26.32
N LYS A 708 -4.88 -28.16 -25.06
CA LYS A 708 -4.55 -26.82 -24.61
C LYS A 708 -3.03 -26.57 -24.65
N LYS A 709 -2.60 -25.64 -25.50
CA LYS A 709 -1.24 -25.08 -25.51
C LYS A 709 -1.22 -23.73 -24.80
N GLN A 710 -0.48 -23.62 -23.68
CA GLN A 710 -0.54 -22.42 -22.84
C GLN A 710 -0.15 -21.13 -23.56
N GLN A 711 0.81 -21.19 -24.49
CA GLN A 711 1.32 -20.00 -25.18
C GLN A 711 0.28 -19.37 -26.13
N THR A 712 -0.49 -20.20 -26.84
CA THR A 712 -1.51 -19.73 -27.79
C THR A 712 -2.82 -19.41 -27.05
N PHE A 713 -3.15 -20.18 -26.01
CA PHE A 713 -4.31 -19.94 -25.15
C PHE A 713 -4.31 -18.56 -24.50
N ALA A 714 -3.16 -18.09 -24.02
CA ALA A 714 -3.04 -16.77 -23.38
C ALA A 714 -3.43 -15.59 -24.30
N ARG A 715 -3.41 -15.77 -25.63
CA ARG A 715 -3.82 -14.73 -26.59
C ARG A 715 -5.33 -14.60 -26.77
N ILE A 716 -6.09 -15.66 -26.48
CA ILE A 716 -7.54 -15.70 -26.63
C ILE A 716 -8.29 -15.77 -25.29
N ALA A 717 -7.54 -15.81 -24.18
CA ALA A 717 -8.07 -15.85 -22.82
C ALA A 717 -7.86 -14.51 -22.10
N GLY A 718 -8.89 -14.05 -21.38
CA GLY A 718 -8.81 -12.96 -20.40
C GLY A 718 -8.94 -13.51 -18.98
N TYR A 719 -8.26 -12.90 -18.01
CA TYR A 719 -8.37 -13.29 -16.60
C TYR A 719 -8.50 -12.06 -15.72
N CYS A 720 -9.67 -11.85 -15.13
CA CYS A 720 -9.90 -10.82 -14.12
C CYS A 720 -9.53 -11.40 -12.75
N GLU A 721 -8.48 -10.84 -12.13
CA GLU A 721 -8.03 -11.26 -10.80
C GLU A 721 -8.91 -10.67 -9.70
N GLN A 722 -8.96 -11.34 -8.54
CA GLN A 722 -9.69 -10.85 -7.36
C GLN A 722 -9.17 -9.49 -6.87
N THR A 723 -7.85 -9.25 -6.96
CA THR A 723 -7.24 -7.97 -6.59
C THR A 723 -7.07 -7.07 -7.81
N ASP A 724 -7.77 -5.95 -7.84
CA ASP A 724 -7.74 -4.99 -8.95
C ASP A 724 -6.47 -4.12 -8.95
N ILE A 725 -5.38 -4.64 -9.49
CA ILE A 725 -4.09 -3.95 -9.57
C ILE A 725 -3.94 -3.23 -10.91
N HIS A 726 -3.81 -1.90 -10.86
CA HIS A 726 -3.62 -1.04 -12.03
C HIS A 726 -2.59 0.06 -11.73
N SER A 727 -2.05 0.68 -12.78
CA SER A 727 -1.13 1.82 -12.62
C SER A 727 -1.89 3.02 -12.02
N PRO A 728 -1.46 3.63 -10.90
CA PRO A 728 -2.26 4.65 -10.21
C PRO A 728 -2.41 5.98 -10.96
N GLN A 729 -1.41 6.34 -11.77
CA GLN A 729 -1.26 7.68 -12.35
C GLN A 729 -1.75 7.79 -13.81
N VAL A 730 -2.40 6.75 -14.32
CA VAL A 730 -3.04 6.75 -15.65
C VAL A 730 -4.55 6.87 -15.50
N THR A 731 -5.23 7.32 -16.56
CA THR A 731 -6.70 7.38 -16.60
C THR A 731 -7.32 6.04 -16.99
N VAL A 732 -8.64 5.92 -16.82
CA VAL A 732 -9.44 4.78 -17.31
C VAL A 732 -9.19 4.55 -18.80
N TYR A 733 -9.36 5.59 -19.63
CA TYR A 733 -9.18 5.47 -21.08
C TYR A 733 -7.74 5.10 -21.47
N GLU A 734 -6.74 5.68 -20.81
CA GLU A 734 -5.33 5.39 -21.07
C GLU A 734 -4.98 3.93 -20.72
N SER A 735 -5.58 3.39 -19.65
CA SER A 735 -5.41 1.98 -19.26
C SER A 735 -5.94 1.03 -20.34
N LEU A 736 -7.10 1.36 -20.91
CA LEU A 736 -7.70 0.61 -22.03
C LEU A 736 -6.85 0.73 -23.30
N LEU A 737 -6.44 1.95 -23.66
CA LEU A 737 -5.60 2.20 -24.82
C LEU A 737 -4.26 1.45 -24.72
N TYR A 738 -3.64 1.44 -23.54
CA TYR A 738 -2.40 0.71 -23.29
C TYR A 738 -2.59 -0.81 -23.49
N SER A 739 -3.69 -1.37 -22.97
CA SER A 739 -4.03 -2.79 -23.17
C SER A 739 -4.29 -3.12 -24.64
N ALA A 740 -5.10 -2.29 -25.31
CA ALA A 740 -5.42 -2.42 -26.73
C ALA A 740 -4.14 -2.45 -27.58
N TRP A 741 -3.24 -1.50 -27.32
CA TRP A 741 -2.00 -1.35 -28.08
C TRP A 741 -1.09 -2.57 -27.97
N LEU A 742 -1.09 -3.25 -26.82
CA LEU A 742 -0.18 -4.37 -26.56
C LEU A 742 -0.76 -5.74 -26.89
N ARG A 743 -2.08 -5.90 -26.89
CA ARG A 743 -2.75 -7.20 -27.02
C ARG A 743 -3.50 -7.39 -28.34
N LEU A 744 -3.96 -6.32 -28.98
CA LEU A 744 -4.60 -6.44 -30.30
C LEU A 744 -3.57 -6.76 -31.40
N PRO A 745 -4.00 -7.41 -32.50
CA PRO A 745 -3.16 -7.65 -33.67
C PRO A 745 -2.70 -6.35 -34.35
N LEU A 746 -1.56 -6.41 -35.06
CA LEU A 746 -0.99 -5.24 -35.75
C LEU A 746 -1.82 -4.80 -36.96
N GLU A 747 -2.63 -5.69 -37.49
CA GLU A 747 -3.54 -5.47 -38.62
C GLU A 747 -4.69 -4.53 -38.26
N VAL A 748 -4.97 -4.33 -36.97
CA VAL A 748 -6.00 -3.42 -36.49
C VAL A 748 -5.47 -1.98 -36.51
N ASP A 749 -6.05 -1.16 -37.39
CA ASP A 749 -5.73 0.26 -37.52
C ASP A 749 -6.09 1.06 -36.25
N SER A 750 -5.50 2.26 -36.13
CA SER A 750 -5.68 3.07 -34.92
C SER A 750 -7.11 3.59 -34.75
N GLU A 751 -7.88 3.78 -35.81
CA GLU A 751 -9.25 4.29 -35.70
C GLU A 751 -10.19 3.15 -35.27
N SER A 752 -10.08 1.97 -35.89
CA SER A 752 -10.79 0.76 -35.44
C SER A 752 -10.48 0.40 -33.99
N ARG A 753 -9.22 0.59 -33.56
CA ARG A 753 -8.83 0.40 -32.16
C ARG A 753 -9.55 1.36 -31.21
N LYS A 754 -9.64 2.65 -31.56
CA LYS A 754 -10.34 3.64 -30.74
C LYS A 754 -11.83 3.35 -30.70
N MET A 755 -12.46 3.07 -31.84
CA MET A 755 -13.87 2.68 -31.91
C MET A 755 -14.15 1.46 -31.02
N PHE A 756 -13.27 0.46 -31.05
CA PHE A 756 -13.39 -0.72 -30.19
C PHE A 756 -13.26 -0.38 -28.69
N ILE A 757 -12.38 0.54 -28.31
CA ILE A 757 -12.27 1.01 -26.93
C ILE A 757 -13.55 1.72 -26.49
N GLU A 758 -14.13 2.58 -27.34
CA GLU A 758 -15.42 3.23 -27.05
C GLU A 758 -16.52 2.19 -26.84
N GLU A 759 -16.62 1.18 -27.70
CA GLU A 759 -17.61 0.11 -27.56
C GLU A 759 -17.43 -0.68 -26.26
N VAL A 760 -16.19 -0.99 -25.86
CA VAL A 760 -15.94 -1.65 -24.57
C VAL A 760 -16.31 -0.73 -23.41
N MET A 761 -15.99 0.56 -23.49
CA MET A 761 -16.39 1.54 -22.47
C MET A 761 -17.90 1.69 -22.34
N ASP A 762 -18.64 1.65 -23.46
CA ASP A 762 -20.10 1.58 -23.48
C ASP A 762 -20.60 0.29 -22.81
N LEU A 763 -20.02 -0.86 -23.18
CA LEU A 763 -20.41 -2.18 -22.68
C LEU A 763 -20.27 -2.31 -21.16
N VAL A 764 -19.21 -1.70 -20.60
CA VAL A 764 -18.95 -1.67 -19.15
C VAL A 764 -19.40 -0.38 -18.45
N GLU A 765 -20.06 0.53 -19.16
CA GLU A 765 -20.59 1.80 -18.63
C GLU A 765 -19.56 2.72 -17.94
N LEU A 766 -18.33 2.78 -18.48
CA LEU A 766 -17.23 3.59 -17.93
C LEU A 766 -17.07 4.98 -18.56
N ASN A 767 -17.94 5.39 -19.50
CA ASN A 767 -17.84 6.69 -20.18
C ASN A 767 -17.73 7.91 -19.26
N PRO A 768 -18.52 8.04 -18.17
CA PRO A 768 -18.40 9.20 -17.27
C PRO A 768 -17.02 9.29 -16.60
N LEU A 769 -16.32 8.15 -16.46
CA LEU A 769 -15.05 8.03 -15.76
C LEU A 769 -13.85 8.02 -16.71
N ARG A 770 -14.05 8.30 -18.00
CA ARG A 770 -13.03 8.24 -19.05
C ARG A 770 -11.70 8.90 -18.65
N HIS A 771 -11.77 10.08 -18.05
CA HIS A 771 -10.63 10.90 -17.67
C HIS A 771 -10.26 10.80 -16.18
N ALA A 772 -10.99 10.00 -15.40
CA ALA A 772 -10.70 9.80 -13.99
C ALA A 772 -9.38 9.03 -13.82
N LEU A 773 -8.57 9.46 -12.85
CA LEU A 773 -7.34 8.76 -12.48
C LEU A 773 -7.68 7.48 -11.71
N VAL A 774 -6.95 6.42 -12.02
CA VAL A 774 -7.18 5.11 -11.40
C VAL A 774 -6.89 5.14 -9.89
N GLY A 775 -5.78 5.74 -9.47
CA GLY A 775 -5.37 5.86 -8.07
C GLY A 775 -4.97 4.53 -7.40
N LEU A 776 -4.52 4.61 -6.15
CA LEU A 776 -4.11 3.48 -5.33
C LEU A 776 -5.34 2.83 -4.64
N PRO A 777 -5.45 1.48 -4.67
CA PRO A 777 -6.58 0.77 -4.06
C PRO A 777 -6.79 1.15 -2.58
N GLY A 778 -8.02 1.53 -2.23
CA GLY A 778 -8.41 1.89 -0.86
C GLY A 778 -7.86 3.22 -0.34
N VAL A 779 -7.13 3.98 -1.17
CA VAL A 779 -6.54 5.27 -0.78
C VAL A 779 -7.13 6.42 -1.60
N ASN A 780 -7.13 6.34 -2.93
CA ASN A 780 -7.62 7.41 -3.80
C ASN A 780 -8.00 6.91 -5.21
N GLY A 781 -8.64 7.78 -5.99
CA GLY A 781 -9.02 7.53 -7.38
C GLY A 781 -10.36 6.79 -7.50
N LEU A 782 -10.39 5.73 -8.29
CA LEU A 782 -11.61 4.96 -8.56
C LEU A 782 -12.08 4.18 -7.33
N SER A 783 -13.42 4.13 -7.16
CA SER A 783 -14.07 3.25 -6.19
C SER A 783 -13.80 1.77 -6.52
N THR A 784 -14.10 0.87 -5.59
CA THR A 784 -13.93 -0.59 -5.78
C THR A 784 -14.74 -1.10 -6.98
N GLU A 785 -15.99 -0.67 -7.09
CA GLU A 785 -16.92 -0.97 -8.19
C GLU A 785 -16.35 -0.53 -9.55
N GLN A 786 -15.95 0.73 -9.64
CA GLN A 786 -15.43 1.33 -10.87
C GLN A 786 -14.12 0.66 -11.30
N ARG A 787 -13.27 0.32 -10.33
CA ARG A 787 -12.00 -0.36 -10.56
C ARG A 787 -12.20 -1.79 -11.05
N LYS A 788 -13.22 -2.51 -10.55
CA LYS A 788 -13.59 -3.84 -11.05
C LYS A 788 -14.08 -3.81 -12.49
N ARG A 789 -14.94 -2.84 -12.83
CA ARG A 789 -15.33 -2.61 -14.23
C ARG A 789 -14.13 -2.27 -15.11
N LEU A 790 -13.17 -1.49 -14.61
CA LEU A 790 -11.92 -1.22 -15.33
C LEU A 790 -11.10 -2.50 -15.53
N THR A 791 -11.00 -3.38 -14.53
CA THR A 791 -10.33 -4.69 -14.67
C THR A 791 -10.98 -5.53 -15.78
N ILE A 792 -12.31 -5.62 -15.78
CA ILE A 792 -13.07 -6.32 -16.82
C ILE A 792 -12.79 -5.68 -18.19
N ALA A 793 -12.89 -4.36 -18.31
CA ALA A 793 -12.67 -3.64 -19.55
C ALA A 793 -11.24 -3.82 -20.10
N VAL A 794 -10.21 -3.78 -19.24
CA VAL A 794 -8.81 -3.97 -19.64
C VAL A 794 -8.57 -5.36 -20.24
N GLU A 795 -9.25 -6.39 -19.72
CA GLU A 795 -9.20 -7.73 -20.28
C GLU A 795 -10.06 -7.87 -21.56
N LEU A 796 -11.21 -7.20 -21.63
CA LEU A 796 -12.09 -7.21 -22.81
C LEU A 796 -11.52 -6.53 -24.04
N VAL A 797 -10.75 -5.46 -23.84
CA VAL A 797 -10.08 -4.72 -24.93
C VAL A 797 -9.05 -5.58 -25.68
N ALA A 798 -8.63 -6.72 -25.11
CA ALA A 798 -7.83 -7.70 -25.82
C ALA A 798 -8.61 -8.55 -26.84
N ASN A 799 -9.93 -8.35 -26.94
CA ASN A 799 -10.87 -9.14 -27.72
C ASN A 799 -10.79 -10.67 -27.43
N PRO A 800 -10.82 -11.11 -26.14
CA PRO A 800 -10.70 -12.52 -25.81
C PRO A 800 -11.96 -13.32 -26.17
N SER A 801 -11.80 -14.61 -26.46
CA SER A 801 -12.91 -15.56 -26.69
C SER A 801 -13.38 -16.23 -25.40
N ILE A 802 -12.47 -16.42 -24.44
CA ILE A 802 -12.71 -17.06 -23.14
C ILE A 802 -12.31 -16.09 -22.03
N ILE A 803 -13.17 -15.87 -21.04
CA ILE A 803 -12.89 -14.97 -19.92
C ILE A 803 -13.13 -15.69 -18.60
N PHE A 804 -12.10 -15.67 -17.74
CA PHE A 804 -12.18 -16.10 -16.35
C PHE A 804 -12.34 -14.86 -15.47
N MET A 805 -13.30 -14.87 -14.57
CA MET A 805 -13.52 -13.79 -13.61
C MET A 805 -13.47 -14.34 -12.19
N ASP A 806 -12.41 -14.02 -11.46
CA ASP A 806 -12.26 -14.48 -10.09
C ASP A 806 -12.93 -13.52 -9.11
N GLU A 807 -14.10 -13.91 -8.60
CA GLU A 807 -14.94 -13.15 -7.67
C GLU A 807 -15.25 -11.71 -8.12
N PRO A 808 -15.91 -11.51 -9.28
CA PRO A 808 -16.21 -10.19 -9.81
C PRO A 808 -17.12 -9.36 -8.89
N THR A 809 -17.86 -9.99 -7.96
CA THR A 809 -18.74 -9.31 -7.00
C THR A 809 -18.14 -9.11 -5.60
N SER A 810 -16.93 -9.62 -5.32
CA SER A 810 -16.30 -9.51 -4.00
C SER A 810 -16.03 -8.07 -3.56
N GLY A 811 -16.35 -7.72 -2.32
CA GLY A 811 -16.12 -6.39 -1.77
C GLY A 811 -16.99 -5.27 -2.39
N LEU A 812 -18.08 -5.64 -3.09
CA LEU A 812 -19.07 -4.72 -3.64
C LEU A 812 -20.40 -4.86 -2.88
N ASP A 813 -21.17 -3.78 -2.83
CA ASP A 813 -22.59 -3.86 -2.53
C ASP A 813 -23.36 -4.55 -3.64
N ALA A 814 -24.57 -5.06 -3.38
CA ALA A 814 -25.34 -5.77 -4.40
C ALA A 814 -25.78 -4.90 -5.59
N ARG A 815 -25.83 -3.57 -5.50
CA ARG A 815 -26.11 -2.63 -6.60
C ARG A 815 -24.88 -2.51 -7.48
N ALA A 816 -23.73 -2.22 -6.91
CA ALA A 816 -22.41 -2.26 -7.52
C ALA A 816 -22.13 -3.65 -8.13
N ALA A 817 -22.47 -4.72 -7.43
CA ALA A 817 -22.36 -6.08 -7.92
C ALA A 817 -23.36 -6.36 -9.05
N ALA A 818 -24.59 -5.85 -8.99
CA ALA A 818 -25.57 -5.96 -10.07
C ALA A 818 -25.13 -5.17 -11.30
N ILE A 819 -24.57 -3.97 -11.13
CA ILE A 819 -23.97 -3.18 -12.21
C ILE A 819 -22.83 -3.98 -12.84
N VAL A 820 -21.89 -4.50 -12.03
CA VAL A 820 -20.80 -5.35 -12.53
C VAL A 820 -21.35 -6.60 -13.24
N MET A 821 -22.31 -7.31 -12.65
CA MET A 821 -22.90 -8.52 -13.23
C MET A 821 -23.69 -8.23 -14.50
N ARG A 822 -24.31 -7.05 -14.63
CA ARG A 822 -24.89 -6.58 -15.89
C ARG A 822 -23.81 -6.41 -16.95
N THR A 823 -22.66 -5.83 -16.62
CA THR A 823 -21.53 -5.76 -17.57
C THR A 823 -20.98 -7.14 -17.95
N VAL A 824 -20.97 -8.09 -17.00
CA VAL A 824 -20.60 -9.49 -17.26
C VAL A 824 -21.62 -10.17 -18.19
N ARG A 825 -22.93 -9.97 -17.96
CA ARG A 825 -24.00 -10.50 -18.82
C ARG A 825 -23.92 -9.93 -20.23
N ASN A 826 -23.77 -8.61 -20.35
CA ASN A 826 -23.55 -7.92 -21.62
C ASN A 826 -22.35 -8.51 -22.37
N THR A 827 -21.27 -8.84 -21.66
CA THR A 827 -20.09 -9.50 -22.20
C THR A 827 -20.41 -10.90 -22.74
N VAL A 828 -21.17 -11.72 -22.01
CA VAL A 828 -21.54 -13.07 -22.46
C VAL A 828 -22.44 -13.00 -23.70
N ASP A 829 -23.37 -12.04 -23.74
CA ASP A 829 -24.33 -11.87 -24.83
C ASP A 829 -23.69 -11.52 -26.18
N THR A 830 -22.42 -11.08 -26.16
CA THR A 830 -21.61 -10.94 -27.37
C THR A 830 -21.21 -12.28 -28.01
N GLY A 831 -21.39 -13.41 -27.31
CA GLY A 831 -21.04 -14.76 -27.75
C GLY A 831 -19.78 -15.34 -27.11
N ARG A 832 -19.22 -14.72 -26.07
CA ARG A 832 -17.99 -15.17 -25.39
C ARG A 832 -18.26 -16.28 -24.38
N THR A 833 -17.25 -17.10 -24.10
CA THR A 833 -17.29 -18.08 -23.00
C THR A 833 -16.85 -17.40 -21.72
N VAL A 834 -17.75 -17.27 -20.74
CA VAL A 834 -17.43 -16.58 -19.48
C VAL A 834 -17.71 -17.50 -18.30
N VAL A 835 -16.70 -17.67 -17.45
CA VAL A 835 -16.80 -18.39 -16.18
C VAL A 835 -16.40 -17.46 -15.06
N CYS A 836 -17.19 -17.42 -13.98
CA CYS A 836 -16.83 -16.66 -12.81
C CYS A 836 -16.94 -17.46 -11.52
N THR A 837 -16.04 -17.23 -10.57
CA THR A 837 -16.21 -17.71 -9.20
C THR A 837 -17.11 -16.73 -8.45
N ILE A 838 -18.10 -17.24 -7.72
CA ILE A 838 -18.94 -16.40 -6.85
C ILE A 838 -19.14 -17.06 -5.48
N HIS A 839 -19.11 -16.22 -4.44
CA HIS A 839 -19.32 -16.60 -3.06
C HIS A 839 -20.65 -16.01 -2.59
N GLN A 840 -21.74 -16.78 -2.67
CA GLN A 840 -23.11 -16.41 -2.23
C GLN A 840 -23.72 -15.14 -2.87
N PRO A 841 -24.23 -15.22 -4.12
CA PRO A 841 -24.94 -14.11 -4.76
C PRO A 841 -26.37 -13.91 -4.23
N SER A 842 -26.92 -12.71 -4.47
CA SER A 842 -28.37 -12.45 -4.35
C SER A 842 -29.17 -13.30 -5.35
N ILE A 843 -30.48 -13.40 -5.16
CA ILE A 843 -31.37 -14.18 -6.05
C ILE A 843 -31.24 -13.66 -7.49
N ASP A 844 -31.32 -12.34 -7.68
CA ASP A 844 -31.22 -11.69 -9.00
C ASP A 844 -29.89 -12.02 -9.70
N ILE A 845 -28.77 -11.97 -8.96
CA ILE A 845 -27.44 -12.30 -9.52
C ILE A 845 -27.34 -13.81 -9.79
N PHE A 846 -27.84 -14.65 -8.90
CA PHE A 846 -27.78 -16.10 -9.05
C PHE A 846 -28.57 -16.57 -10.28
N GLU A 847 -29.74 -15.99 -10.50
CA GLU A 847 -30.61 -16.34 -11.62
C GLU A 847 -30.15 -15.74 -12.96
N ALA A 848 -29.19 -14.80 -12.95
CA ALA A 848 -28.53 -14.32 -14.15
C ALA A 848 -27.55 -15.35 -14.77
N PHE A 849 -27.20 -16.40 -14.02
CA PHE A 849 -26.36 -17.51 -14.49
C PHE A 849 -27.15 -18.51 -15.33
N ASP A 850 -26.52 -19.02 -16.37
CA ASP A 850 -27.09 -20.07 -17.21
C ASP A 850 -26.79 -21.46 -16.63
N GLU A 851 -25.54 -21.66 -16.17
CA GLU A 851 -25.02 -22.93 -15.65
C GLU A 851 -24.30 -22.74 -14.31
N LEU A 852 -24.34 -23.79 -13.48
CA LEU A 852 -23.66 -23.88 -12.19
C LEU A 852 -22.69 -25.05 -12.19
N PHE A 853 -21.46 -24.79 -11.78
CA PHE A 853 -20.43 -25.75 -11.42
C PHE A 853 -20.20 -25.68 -9.91
N LEU A 854 -20.73 -26.65 -9.16
CA LEU A 854 -20.71 -26.67 -7.70
C LEU A 854 -19.71 -27.71 -7.18
N MET A 855 -18.80 -27.24 -6.32
CA MET A 855 -17.75 -28.05 -5.69
C MET A 855 -17.91 -28.12 -4.18
N LYS A 856 -17.61 -29.28 -3.61
CA LYS A 856 -17.50 -29.48 -2.15
C LYS A 856 -16.05 -29.42 -1.67
N ARG A 857 -15.87 -29.29 -0.35
CA ARG A 857 -14.53 -29.34 0.29
C ARG A 857 -13.82 -30.63 -0.09
N GLY A 858 -12.55 -30.52 -0.48
CA GLY A 858 -11.75 -31.67 -0.94
C GLY A 858 -11.64 -31.83 -2.46
N GLY A 859 -12.08 -30.84 -3.24
CA GLY A 859 -11.78 -30.76 -4.66
C GLY A 859 -12.63 -31.67 -5.53
N GLN A 860 -13.90 -31.84 -5.18
CA GLN A 860 -14.84 -32.75 -5.83
C GLN A 860 -16.12 -32.02 -6.25
N GLU A 861 -16.64 -32.40 -7.40
CA GLU A 861 -17.89 -31.92 -7.98
C GLU A 861 -19.12 -32.63 -7.38
N ILE A 862 -20.18 -31.86 -7.15
CA ILE A 862 -21.46 -32.34 -6.59
C ILE A 862 -22.68 -31.95 -7.44
N TYR A 863 -22.55 -30.93 -8.29
CA TYR A 863 -23.54 -30.55 -9.29
C TYR A 863 -22.84 -29.80 -10.42
N VAL A 864 -23.06 -30.19 -11.67
CA VAL A 864 -22.62 -29.42 -12.84
C VAL A 864 -23.76 -29.44 -13.84
N GLY A 865 -24.35 -28.30 -14.15
CA GLY A 865 -25.48 -28.25 -15.07
C GLY A 865 -26.26 -26.93 -15.06
N PRO A 866 -27.34 -26.84 -15.86
CA PRO A 866 -28.14 -25.63 -15.96
C PRO A 866 -28.92 -25.35 -14.68
N LEU A 867 -29.08 -24.07 -14.32
CA LEU A 867 -29.91 -23.69 -13.16
C LEU A 867 -31.41 -23.88 -13.44
N GLY A 868 -31.83 -23.61 -14.69
CA GLY A 868 -33.22 -23.57 -15.08
C GLY A 868 -33.91 -22.27 -14.62
N ARG A 869 -35.08 -21.96 -15.19
CA ARG A 869 -35.84 -20.76 -14.80
C ARG A 869 -36.16 -20.82 -13.31
N HIS A 870 -35.86 -19.75 -12.59
CA HIS A 870 -36.02 -19.66 -11.13
C HIS A 870 -35.28 -20.77 -10.35
N SER A 871 -34.12 -21.23 -10.85
CA SER A 871 -33.30 -22.30 -10.24
C SER A 871 -34.01 -23.66 -10.10
N THR A 872 -35.07 -23.91 -10.87
CA THR A 872 -35.92 -25.09 -10.72
C THR A 872 -35.22 -26.43 -10.98
N HIS A 873 -34.21 -26.49 -11.84
CA HIS A 873 -33.47 -27.73 -12.09
C HIS A 873 -32.55 -28.09 -10.92
N LEU A 874 -31.89 -27.07 -10.35
CA LEU A 874 -31.06 -27.21 -9.17
C LEU A 874 -31.86 -27.68 -7.96
N ILE A 875 -32.99 -27.02 -7.68
CA ILE A 875 -33.86 -27.34 -6.54
C ILE A 875 -34.35 -28.78 -6.65
N LYS A 876 -34.87 -29.19 -7.82
CA LYS A 876 -35.33 -30.56 -8.05
C LYS A 876 -34.22 -31.61 -7.89
N TYR A 877 -32.98 -31.28 -8.25
CA TYR A 877 -31.86 -32.20 -8.09
C TYR A 877 -31.57 -32.49 -6.62
N PHE A 878 -31.47 -31.46 -5.79
CA PHE A 878 -31.19 -31.62 -4.36
C PHE A 878 -32.40 -32.15 -3.57
N GLU A 879 -33.62 -31.75 -3.91
CA GLU A 879 -34.85 -32.28 -3.28
C GLU A 879 -35.12 -33.75 -3.61
N ALA A 880 -34.55 -34.28 -4.70
CA ALA A 880 -34.64 -35.69 -5.04
C ALA A 880 -33.75 -36.59 -4.16
N ILE A 881 -32.83 -36.01 -3.38
CA ILE A 881 -31.93 -36.74 -2.48
C ILE A 881 -32.67 -36.96 -1.15
N GLU A 882 -32.76 -38.21 -0.71
CA GLU A 882 -33.43 -38.56 0.55
C GLU A 882 -32.80 -37.84 1.76
N GLY A 883 -33.65 -37.25 2.60
CA GLY A 883 -33.24 -36.53 3.81
C GLY A 883 -32.86 -35.05 3.63
N VAL A 884 -32.75 -34.55 2.40
CA VAL A 884 -32.55 -33.11 2.15
C VAL A 884 -33.85 -32.33 2.41
N GLY A 885 -33.77 -31.28 3.23
CA GLY A 885 -34.91 -30.41 3.53
C GLY A 885 -35.31 -29.54 2.34
N LYS A 886 -36.62 -29.47 2.06
CA LYS A 886 -37.17 -28.62 0.98
C LYS A 886 -36.87 -27.13 1.19
N ILE A 887 -36.73 -26.41 0.09
CA ILE A 887 -36.51 -24.96 0.14
C ILE A 887 -37.79 -24.25 0.65
N ARG A 888 -37.62 -23.22 1.48
CA ARG A 888 -38.74 -22.39 1.95
C ARG A 888 -39.13 -21.37 0.88
N ASP A 889 -40.40 -20.98 0.83
CA ASP A 889 -40.86 -19.95 -0.10
C ASP A 889 -40.12 -18.62 0.15
N GLY A 890 -39.65 -17.98 -0.93
CA GLY A 890 -38.88 -16.73 -0.88
C GLY A 890 -37.40 -16.89 -0.47
N TYR A 891 -36.95 -18.10 -0.12
CA TYR A 891 -35.58 -18.33 0.34
C TYR A 891 -34.58 -18.38 -0.81
N ASN A 892 -33.38 -17.84 -0.62
CA ASN A 892 -32.37 -17.76 -1.69
C ASN A 892 -31.83 -19.16 -2.05
N PRO A 893 -32.02 -19.64 -3.30
CA PRO A 893 -31.54 -20.96 -3.72
C PRO A 893 -30.03 -21.15 -3.58
N ALA A 894 -29.24 -20.08 -3.77
CA ALA A 894 -27.79 -20.12 -3.66
C ALA A 894 -27.31 -20.33 -2.21
N THR A 895 -28.02 -19.73 -1.24
CA THR A 895 -27.77 -19.92 0.20
C THR A 895 -28.16 -21.34 0.60
N TRP A 896 -29.39 -21.73 0.26
CA TRP A 896 -29.93 -23.06 0.56
C TRP A 896 -29.03 -24.19 0.06
N MET A 897 -28.58 -24.13 -1.21
CA MET A 897 -27.74 -25.20 -1.77
C MET A 897 -26.41 -25.37 -1.02
N LEU A 898 -25.82 -24.29 -0.50
CA LEU A 898 -24.56 -24.34 0.24
C LEU A 898 -24.75 -24.87 1.67
N GLU A 899 -25.91 -24.62 2.27
CA GLU A 899 -26.28 -25.15 3.59
C GLU A 899 -26.55 -26.66 3.53
N VAL A 900 -27.36 -27.11 2.57
CA VAL A 900 -27.71 -28.54 2.43
C VAL A 900 -26.55 -29.40 1.94
N SER A 901 -25.58 -28.80 1.23
CA SER A 901 -24.35 -29.48 0.78
C SER A 901 -23.16 -29.28 1.73
N SER A 902 -23.39 -28.74 2.94
CA SER A 902 -22.35 -28.54 3.94
C SER A 902 -21.83 -29.88 4.49
N SER A 903 -20.57 -29.92 4.94
CA SER A 903 -19.98 -31.14 5.50
C SER A 903 -20.69 -31.64 6.76
N ALA A 904 -21.29 -30.74 7.55
CA ALA A 904 -22.09 -31.10 8.72
C ALA A 904 -23.37 -31.85 8.30
N GLN A 905 -24.05 -31.35 7.27
CA GLN A 905 -25.25 -31.99 6.72
C GLN A 905 -24.92 -33.31 6.03
N GLU A 906 -23.80 -33.38 5.30
CA GLU A 906 -23.30 -34.59 4.66
C GLU A 906 -23.04 -35.71 5.69
N MET A 907 -22.44 -35.37 6.84
CA MET A 907 -22.27 -36.31 7.96
C MET A 907 -23.59 -36.68 8.64
N ALA A 908 -24.51 -35.73 8.83
CA ALA A 908 -25.80 -35.97 9.46
C ALA A 908 -26.71 -36.88 8.61
N LEU A 909 -26.60 -36.79 7.29
CA LEU A 909 -27.35 -37.61 6.34
C LEU A 909 -26.65 -38.93 5.98
N GLU A 910 -25.39 -39.12 6.41
CA GLU A 910 -24.54 -40.27 6.05
C GLU A 910 -24.43 -40.52 4.52
N VAL A 911 -24.46 -39.44 3.72
CA VAL A 911 -24.35 -39.51 2.24
C VAL A 911 -23.03 -38.92 1.75
N ASP A 912 -22.60 -39.28 0.53
CA ASP A 912 -21.54 -38.56 -0.18
C ASP A 912 -22.12 -37.94 -1.46
N PHE A 913 -22.28 -36.61 -1.46
CA PHE A 913 -22.87 -35.88 -2.59
C PHE A 913 -22.08 -36.05 -3.89
N SER A 914 -20.78 -36.29 -3.82
CA SER A 914 -19.95 -36.51 -5.01
C SER A 914 -20.23 -37.87 -5.64
N ASN A 915 -20.45 -38.90 -4.82
CA ASN A 915 -20.83 -40.23 -5.32
C ASN A 915 -22.24 -40.21 -5.92
N ILE A 916 -23.17 -39.47 -5.32
CA ILE A 916 -24.52 -39.26 -5.88
C ILE A 916 -24.42 -38.61 -7.26
N TYR A 917 -23.64 -37.53 -7.38
CA TYR A 917 -23.44 -36.85 -8.66
C TYR A 917 -22.84 -37.77 -9.71
N LYS A 918 -21.77 -38.51 -9.42
CA LYS A 918 -21.12 -39.45 -10.36
C LYS A 918 -22.06 -40.54 -10.88
N ASN A 919 -23.04 -40.96 -10.07
CA ASN A 919 -24.04 -41.96 -10.45
C ASN A 919 -25.29 -41.37 -11.11
N SER A 920 -25.42 -40.04 -11.15
CA SER A 920 -26.59 -39.34 -11.70
C SER A 920 -26.60 -39.30 -13.23
N ASP A 921 -27.80 -39.14 -13.80
CA ASP A 921 -27.96 -38.89 -15.24
C ASP A 921 -27.33 -37.56 -15.68
N LEU A 922 -27.20 -36.60 -14.77
CA LEU A 922 -26.57 -35.31 -15.01
C LEU A 922 -25.08 -35.49 -15.34
N PHE A 923 -24.36 -36.31 -14.57
CA PHE A 923 -22.96 -36.63 -14.83
C PHE A 923 -22.76 -37.35 -16.17
N ARG A 924 -23.64 -38.32 -16.51
CA ARG A 924 -23.59 -39.00 -17.82
C ARG A 924 -23.79 -38.04 -18.98
N ARG A 925 -24.73 -37.09 -18.87
CA ARG A 925 -24.94 -36.03 -19.87
C ARG A 925 -23.73 -35.12 -20.00
N ASN A 926 -23.09 -34.75 -18.89
CA ASN A 926 -21.88 -33.93 -18.92
C ASN A 926 -20.70 -34.67 -19.56
N LYS A 927 -20.50 -35.95 -19.26
CA LYS A 927 -19.48 -36.77 -19.94
C LYS A 927 -19.73 -36.88 -21.45
N ALA A 928 -20.99 -37.03 -21.87
CA ALA A 928 -21.34 -37.01 -23.30
C ALA A 928 -21.08 -35.64 -23.95
N LEU A 929 -21.39 -34.54 -23.24
CA LEU A 929 -21.10 -33.18 -23.69
C LEU A 929 -19.59 -32.93 -23.84
N ILE A 930 -18.80 -33.34 -22.85
CA ILE A 930 -17.34 -33.26 -22.87
C ILE A 930 -16.79 -34.05 -24.07
N ALA A 931 -17.27 -35.28 -24.29
CA ALA A 931 -16.83 -36.10 -25.42
C ALA A 931 -17.15 -35.44 -26.77
N GLY A 932 -18.33 -34.85 -26.94
CA GLY A 932 -18.72 -34.16 -28.16
C GLY A 932 -17.96 -32.86 -28.42
N LEU A 933 -17.66 -32.08 -27.36
CA LEU A 933 -16.87 -30.85 -27.48
C LEU A 933 -15.35 -31.11 -27.55
N SER A 934 -14.92 -32.31 -27.15
CA SER A 934 -13.52 -32.76 -27.23
C SER A 934 -13.10 -33.20 -28.63
N THR A 935 -14.05 -33.34 -29.56
CA THR A 935 -13.76 -33.62 -30.98
C THR A 935 -13.79 -32.32 -31.79
N PRO A 936 -12.72 -32.01 -32.55
CA PRO A 936 -12.69 -30.82 -33.39
C PRO A 936 -13.80 -30.81 -34.44
N ALA A 937 -14.38 -29.65 -34.70
CA ALA A 937 -15.38 -29.49 -35.76
C ALA A 937 -14.74 -29.71 -37.15
N PRO A 938 -15.46 -30.32 -38.12
CA PRO A 938 -14.91 -30.54 -39.47
C PRO A 938 -14.49 -29.23 -40.13
N GLY A 939 -13.23 -29.13 -40.56
CA GLY A 939 -12.67 -27.91 -41.19
C GLY A 939 -12.16 -26.83 -40.23
N SER A 940 -12.28 -27.03 -38.91
CA SER A 940 -11.63 -26.18 -37.90
C SER A 940 -10.10 -26.36 -37.91
N THR A 941 -9.36 -25.35 -37.48
CA THR A 941 -7.89 -25.40 -37.35
C THR A 941 -7.47 -25.20 -35.90
N ASP A 942 -6.34 -25.82 -35.50
CA ASP A 942 -5.76 -25.61 -34.18
C ASP A 942 -5.29 -24.15 -34.03
N LEU A 943 -5.37 -23.62 -32.81
CA LEU A 943 -4.97 -22.26 -32.48
C LEU A 943 -3.46 -22.10 -32.68
N CYS A 944 -3.08 -21.44 -33.77
CA CYS A 944 -1.69 -21.17 -34.11
C CYS A 944 -1.46 -19.67 -34.31
N PHE A 945 -0.47 -19.14 -33.60
CA PHE A 945 -0.03 -17.76 -33.75
C PHE A 945 1.47 -17.74 -34.08
N PRO A 946 1.92 -16.85 -34.98
CA PRO A 946 3.33 -16.81 -35.40
C PRO A 946 4.28 -16.37 -34.28
N THR A 947 3.77 -15.57 -33.34
CA THR A 947 4.54 -15.01 -32.22
C THR A 947 3.79 -15.17 -30.91
N LYS A 948 4.54 -15.28 -29.81
CA LYS A 948 4.01 -15.34 -28.44
C LYS A 948 3.24 -14.07 -28.05
N TYR A 949 3.75 -12.90 -28.43
CA TYR A 949 3.13 -11.59 -28.19
C TYR A 949 2.53 -11.06 -29.49
N SER A 950 1.44 -10.27 -29.41
CA SER A 950 0.80 -9.73 -30.63
C SER A 950 1.64 -8.66 -31.32
N THR A 951 2.44 -7.91 -30.56
CA THR A 951 3.25 -6.79 -31.05
C THR A 951 4.75 -7.07 -30.98
N SER A 952 5.52 -6.37 -31.82
CA SER A 952 6.98 -6.45 -31.86
C SER A 952 7.62 -5.93 -30.56
N PHE A 953 8.86 -6.36 -30.28
CA PHE A 953 9.62 -5.90 -29.12
C PHE A 953 9.75 -4.37 -29.04
N PHE A 954 9.99 -3.71 -30.17
CA PHE A 954 10.14 -2.25 -30.21
C PHE A 954 8.82 -1.54 -29.90
N THR A 955 7.71 -2.02 -30.45
CA THR A 955 6.37 -1.51 -30.14
C THR A 955 6.03 -1.69 -28.66
N GLN A 956 6.39 -2.84 -28.07
CA GLN A 956 6.24 -3.06 -26.63
C GLN A 956 7.03 -2.04 -25.81
N CYS A 957 8.26 -1.73 -26.20
CA CYS A 957 9.10 -0.73 -25.52
C CYS A 957 8.47 0.66 -25.59
N MET A 958 7.99 1.07 -26.76
CA MET A 958 7.35 2.39 -26.95
C MET A 958 6.05 2.52 -26.16
N ALA A 959 5.22 1.48 -26.14
CA ALA A 959 4.00 1.48 -25.33
C ALA A 959 4.31 1.57 -23.82
N CYS A 960 5.30 0.81 -23.33
CA CYS A 960 5.73 0.87 -21.94
C CYS A 960 6.30 2.26 -21.60
N LEU A 961 7.09 2.86 -22.49
CA LEU A 961 7.65 4.20 -22.30
C LEU A 961 6.55 5.27 -22.28
N TRP A 962 5.53 5.14 -23.13
CA TRP A 962 4.37 6.02 -23.14
C TRP A 962 3.60 5.95 -21.81
N LYS A 963 3.37 4.75 -21.27
CA LYS A 963 2.74 4.59 -19.94
C LYS A 963 3.60 5.23 -18.85
N GLN A 964 4.90 4.97 -18.85
CA GLN A 964 5.81 5.53 -17.85
C GLN A 964 5.90 7.06 -17.93
N HIS A 965 5.85 7.64 -19.13
CA HIS A 965 5.81 9.09 -19.30
C HIS A 965 4.64 9.73 -18.56
N TRP A 966 3.41 9.22 -18.73
CA TRP A 966 2.25 9.72 -18.00
C TRP A 966 2.34 9.47 -16.50
N SER A 967 2.83 8.30 -16.09
CA SER A 967 3.00 7.95 -14.68
C SER A 967 3.96 8.91 -13.96
N TYR A 968 5.10 9.22 -14.59
CA TYR A 968 6.10 10.15 -14.05
C TYR A 968 5.65 11.61 -14.07
N TRP A 969 4.99 12.04 -15.16
CA TRP A 969 4.48 13.40 -15.30
C TRP A 969 3.40 13.72 -14.27
N ARG A 970 2.49 12.77 -14.01
CA ARG A 970 1.38 12.92 -13.05
C ARG A 970 1.72 12.49 -11.63
N ASN A 971 2.99 12.26 -11.32
CA ASN A 971 3.48 12.01 -9.95
C ASN A 971 4.31 13.19 -9.39
N PRO A 972 3.69 14.34 -9.04
CA PRO A 972 4.37 15.46 -8.38
C PRO A 972 5.13 15.08 -7.09
N PRO A 973 4.59 14.20 -6.19
CA PRO A 973 5.31 13.82 -4.98
C PRO A 973 6.68 13.20 -5.23
N TYR A 974 6.86 12.49 -6.35
CA TYR A 974 8.16 11.98 -6.75
C TYR A 974 8.99 13.03 -7.50
N THR A 975 8.45 13.53 -8.62
CA THR A 975 9.22 14.34 -9.57
C THR A 975 9.42 15.78 -9.07
N ALA A 976 8.34 16.47 -8.69
CA ALA A 976 8.40 17.88 -8.31
C ALA A 976 9.16 18.09 -6.98
N VAL A 977 8.94 17.23 -6.00
CA VAL A 977 9.67 17.26 -4.72
C VAL A 977 11.16 17.04 -4.96
N ARG A 978 11.54 16.04 -5.76
CA ARG A 978 12.94 15.76 -6.10
C ARG A 978 13.63 16.96 -6.75
N PHE A 979 12.98 17.63 -7.71
CA PHE A 979 13.51 18.85 -8.34
C PHE A 979 13.62 20.02 -7.36
N LEU A 980 12.55 20.32 -6.63
CA LEU A 980 12.50 21.44 -5.68
C LEU A 980 13.61 21.32 -4.64
N PHE A 981 13.76 20.14 -4.04
CA PHE A 981 14.80 19.91 -3.05
C PHE A 981 16.19 19.90 -3.64
N THR A 982 16.37 19.41 -4.87
CA THR A 982 17.68 19.49 -5.54
C THR A 982 18.10 20.94 -5.79
N THR A 983 17.18 21.79 -6.24
CA THR A 983 17.43 23.23 -6.40
C THR A 983 17.74 23.90 -5.07
N PHE A 984 17.01 23.55 -4.01
CA PHE A 984 17.30 24.05 -2.67
C PHE A 984 18.67 23.62 -2.15
N ILE A 985 19.03 22.35 -2.34
CA ILE A 985 20.37 21.82 -2.04
C ILE A 985 21.44 22.56 -2.86
N ALA A 986 21.19 22.81 -4.15
CA ALA A 986 22.10 23.54 -5.02
C ALA A 986 22.37 24.96 -4.50
N LEU A 987 21.32 25.70 -4.11
CA LEU A 987 21.45 27.04 -3.54
C LEU A 987 22.15 27.01 -2.16
N MET A 988 21.81 26.04 -1.32
CA MET A 988 22.49 25.85 -0.03
C MET A 988 23.98 25.60 -0.25
N PHE A 989 24.36 24.69 -1.16
CA PHE A 989 25.75 24.39 -1.48
C PHE A 989 26.47 25.58 -2.09
N GLY A 990 25.85 26.24 -3.05
CA GLY A 990 26.42 27.42 -3.70
C GLY A 990 26.69 28.56 -2.70
N THR A 991 25.78 28.80 -1.75
CA THR A 991 26.00 29.84 -0.71
C THR A 991 26.97 29.41 0.39
N MET A 992 27.02 28.12 0.73
CA MET A 992 27.91 27.57 1.75
C MET A 992 29.36 27.52 1.27
N PHE A 993 29.58 27.08 0.03
CA PHE A 993 30.89 26.97 -0.61
C PHE A 993 31.19 28.14 -1.57
N TRP A 994 30.62 29.31 -1.28
CA TRP A 994 30.72 30.48 -2.14
C TRP A 994 32.17 30.86 -2.43
N ASP A 995 32.51 30.95 -3.73
CA ASP A 995 33.84 31.33 -4.22
C ASP A 995 34.97 30.52 -3.56
N LEU A 996 34.77 29.21 -3.49
CA LEU A 996 35.77 28.25 -3.02
C LEU A 996 36.68 27.78 -4.16
N GLY A 997 36.16 27.65 -5.38
CA GLY A 997 36.89 27.14 -6.55
C GLY A 997 38.07 28.02 -6.97
N SER A 998 38.02 29.32 -6.67
CA SER A 998 39.08 30.29 -6.97
C SER A 998 40.22 30.30 -5.93
N LYS A 999 40.00 29.70 -4.75
CA LYS A 999 40.95 29.69 -3.64
C LYS A 999 41.89 28.48 -3.73
N LEU A 1000 43.15 28.76 -4.06
CA LEU A 1000 44.19 27.75 -4.23
C LEU A 1000 45.46 28.17 -3.49
N ASN A 1001 45.33 28.68 -2.26
CA ASN A 1001 46.45 29.24 -1.51
C ASN A 1001 46.93 28.31 -0.39
N SER A 1002 46.12 27.32 0.00
CA SER A 1002 46.45 26.33 1.02
C SER A 1002 45.98 24.94 0.60
N THR A 1003 46.70 23.92 1.07
CA THR A 1003 46.29 22.51 0.98
C THR A 1003 44.88 22.27 1.53
N GLN A 1004 44.48 23.02 2.56
CA GLN A 1004 43.14 22.92 3.14
C GLN A 1004 42.04 23.40 2.17
N ASP A 1005 42.33 24.36 1.27
CA ASP A 1005 41.36 24.84 0.29
C ASP A 1005 41.00 23.74 -0.73
N LEU A 1006 42.02 22.99 -1.20
CA LEU A 1006 41.83 21.84 -2.08
C LEU A 1006 41.08 20.69 -1.39
N LEU A 1007 41.38 20.42 -0.11
CA LEU A 1007 40.66 19.42 0.68
C LEU A 1007 39.20 19.82 0.91
N ASN A 1008 38.91 21.10 1.14
CA ASN A 1008 37.54 21.62 1.25
C ASN A 1008 36.80 21.53 -0.10
N ALA A 1009 37.48 21.81 -1.23
CA ALA A 1009 36.91 21.67 -2.57
C ALA A 1009 36.58 20.21 -2.90
N MET A 1010 37.47 19.26 -2.56
CA MET A 1010 37.17 17.83 -2.65
C MET A 1010 36.02 17.43 -1.72
N GLY A 1011 35.97 17.98 -0.51
CA GLY A 1011 34.90 17.75 0.46
C GLY A 1011 33.53 18.22 -0.02
N SER A 1012 33.45 19.34 -0.74
CA SER A 1012 32.20 19.83 -1.32
C SER A 1012 31.70 18.92 -2.44
N MET A 1013 32.60 18.45 -3.33
CA MET A 1013 32.27 17.48 -4.38
C MET A 1013 31.83 16.13 -3.77
N TYR A 1014 32.54 15.65 -2.76
CA TYR A 1014 32.19 14.45 -1.99
C TYR A 1014 30.79 14.52 -1.40
N ALA A 1015 30.48 15.60 -0.68
CA ALA A 1015 29.17 15.77 -0.06
C ALA A 1015 28.06 15.85 -1.13
N ALA A 1016 28.29 16.60 -2.21
CA ALA A 1016 27.35 16.68 -3.32
C ALA A 1016 27.03 15.29 -3.92
N VAL A 1017 28.07 14.57 -4.35
CA VAL A 1017 27.95 13.26 -5.01
C VAL A 1017 27.25 12.25 -4.11
N PHE A 1018 27.71 12.13 -2.87
CA PHE A 1018 27.27 11.03 -2.01
C PHE A 1018 25.83 11.23 -1.52
N PHE A 1019 25.49 12.41 -0.98
CA PHE A 1019 24.18 12.61 -0.37
C PHE A 1019 23.07 12.81 -1.42
N ILE A 1020 23.34 13.54 -2.51
CA ILE A 1020 22.36 13.65 -3.61
C ILE A 1020 22.21 12.30 -4.33
N GLY A 1021 23.30 11.54 -4.46
CA GLY A 1021 23.26 10.17 -4.96
C GLY A 1021 22.35 9.25 -4.13
N VAL A 1022 22.61 9.16 -2.82
CA VAL A 1022 21.80 8.37 -1.87
C VAL A 1022 20.33 8.81 -1.87
N GLN A 1023 20.07 10.11 -1.97
CA GLN A 1023 18.71 10.67 -2.08
C GLN A 1023 17.99 10.13 -3.32
N ASN A 1024 18.61 10.20 -4.50
CA ASN A 1024 18.02 9.72 -5.76
C ASN A 1024 17.81 8.21 -5.76
N ALA A 1025 18.74 7.46 -5.16
CA ALA A 1025 18.63 6.02 -5.02
C ALA A 1025 17.49 5.61 -4.06
N SER A 1026 17.25 6.38 -3.00
CA SER A 1026 16.24 6.06 -1.97
C SER A 1026 14.83 6.55 -2.32
N SER A 1027 14.70 7.60 -3.15
CA SER A 1027 13.41 8.14 -3.56
C SER A 1027 12.72 7.32 -4.66
N VAL A 1028 13.50 6.65 -5.52
CA VAL A 1028 12.98 5.82 -6.62
C VAL A 1028 12.43 4.46 -6.15
N GLN A 1029 12.94 3.92 -5.03
CA GLN A 1029 12.55 2.61 -4.50
C GLN A 1029 11.03 2.41 -4.32
N PRO A 1030 10.29 3.30 -3.62
CA PRO A 1030 8.85 3.13 -3.45
C PRO A 1030 8.08 3.19 -4.77
N VAL A 1031 8.51 4.03 -5.73
CA VAL A 1031 7.85 4.15 -7.04
C VAL A 1031 7.98 2.86 -7.85
N VAL A 1032 9.19 2.30 -7.92
CA VAL A 1032 9.46 1.03 -8.62
C VAL A 1032 8.75 -0.13 -7.94
N ALA A 1033 8.64 -0.14 -6.61
CA ALA A 1033 7.96 -1.20 -5.88
C ALA A 1033 6.47 -1.28 -6.23
N VAL A 1034 5.78 -0.13 -6.36
CA VAL A 1034 4.39 -0.07 -6.80
C VAL A 1034 4.26 -0.55 -8.25
N GLU A 1035 5.02 0.02 -9.18
CA GLU A 1035 4.99 -0.35 -10.60
C GLU A 1035 5.34 -1.84 -10.84
N ARG A 1036 6.23 -2.43 -10.04
CA ARG A 1036 6.56 -3.86 -10.11
C ARG A 1036 5.35 -4.77 -9.85
N THR A 1037 4.46 -4.38 -8.93
CA THR A 1037 3.24 -5.18 -8.66
C THR A 1037 2.29 -5.17 -9.86
N VAL A 1038 2.18 -4.02 -10.53
CA VAL A 1038 1.41 -3.88 -11.78
C VAL A 1038 2.08 -4.69 -12.90
N PHE A 1039 3.40 -4.60 -13.04
CA PHE A 1039 4.18 -5.39 -14.01
C PHE A 1039 3.93 -6.89 -13.88
N TYR A 1040 3.86 -7.45 -12.65
CA TYR A 1040 3.59 -8.87 -12.47
C TYR A 1040 2.23 -9.29 -13.02
N ARG A 1041 1.20 -8.46 -12.83
CA ARG A 1041 -0.14 -8.69 -13.42
C ARG A 1041 -0.10 -8.60 -14.95
N GLU A 1042 0.47 -7.53 -15.49
CA GLU A 1042 0.56 -7.30 -16.94
C GLU A 1042 1.37 -8.40 -17.66
N ARG A 1043 2.44 -8.90 -17.01
CA ARG A 1043 3.23 -10.05 -17.47
C ARG A 1043 2.43 -11.35 -17.43
N ALA A 1044 1.63 -11.58 -16.39
CA ALA A 1044 0.76 -12.75 -16.29
C ALA A 1044 -0.34 -12.75 -17.36
N ALA A 1045 -0.87 -11.58 -17.71
CA ALA A 1045 -1.84 -11.38 -18.79
C ALA A 1045 -1.22 -11.46 -20.21
N GLY A 1046 0.11 -11.65 -20.32
CA GLY A 1046 0.78 -11.82 -21.60
C GLY A 1046 0.89 -10.55 -22.45
N MET A 1047 0.82 -9.35 -21.85
CA MET A 1047 0.85 -8.08 -22.59
C MET A 1047 2.19 -7.82 -23.29
N TYR A 1048 3.30 -8.09 -22.61
CA TYR A 1048 4.65 -7.84 -23.11
C TYR A 1048 5.69 -8.71 -22.39
N SER A 1049 6.92 -8.74 -22.91
CA SER A 1049 8.05 -9.46 -22.28
C SER A 1049 8.71 -8.65 -21.16
N ALA A 1050 9.50 -9.26 -20.27
CA ALA A 1050 10.06 -8.52 -19.12
C ALA A 1050 11.00 -7.34 -19.50
N LEU A 1051 11.70 -7.44 -20.63
CA LEU A 1051 12.74 -6.48 -21.01
C LEU A 1051 12.20 -5.12 -21.49
N PRO A 1052 11.15 -5.03 -22.35
CA PRO A 1052 10.54 -3.76 -22.72
C PRO A 1052 10.15 -2.86 -21.55
N TYR A 1053 9.58 -3.44 -20.49
CA TYR A 1053 9.27 -2.70 -19.26
C TYR A 1053 10.53 -2.17 -18.59
N ALA A 1054 11.56 -3.02 -18.42
CA ALA A 1054 12.81 -2.61 -17.80
C ALA A 1054 13.50 -1.49 -18.61
N PHE A 1055 13.53 -1.59 -19.94
CA PHE A 1055 14.07 -0.55 -20.82
C PHE A 1055 13.27 0.76 -20.71
N ALA A 1056 11.94 0.69 -20.73
CA ALA A 1056 11.10 1.88 -20.55
C ALA A 1056 11.35 2.59 -19.22
N GLN A 1057 11.48 1.83 -18.13
CA GLN A 1057 11.77 2.36 -16.79
C GLN A 1057 13.15 3.02 -16.71
N VAL A 1058 14.17 2.45 -17.36
CA VAL A 1058 15.51 3.03 -17.42
C VAL A 1058 15.53 4.28 -18.29
N LEU A 1059 14.88 4.25 -19.45
CA LEU A 1059 14.87 5.35 -20.41
C LEU A 1059 14.12 6.58 -19.89
N ILE A 1060 13.02 6.41 -19.14
CA ILE A 1060 12.25 7.55 -18.62
C ILE A 1060 13.05 8.36 -17.59
N GLU A 1061 13.95 7.74 -16.82
CA GLU A 1061 14.77 8.43 -15.82
C GLU A 1061 15.84 9.35 -16.46
N LEU A 1062 16.34 9.03 -17.67
CA LEU A 1062 17.40 9.80 -18.34
C LEU A 1062 17.07 11.31 -18.49
N PRO A 1063 15.93 11.73 -19.10
CA PRO A 1063 15.63 13.14 -19.29
C PRO A 1063 15.41 13.89 -17.96
N TYR A 1064 14.71 13.29 -17.00
CA TYR A 1064 14.46 13.93 -15.71
C TYR A 1064 15.75 14.14 -14.92
N ILE A 1065 16.64 13.14 -14.92
CA ILE A 1065 17.94 13.24 -14.25
C ILE A 1065 18.85 14.24 -14.96
N PHE A 1066 18.78 14.34 -16.29
CA PHE A 1066 19.54 15.33 -17.05
C PHE A 1066 19.14 16.77 -16.69
N VAL A 1067 17.84 17.04 -16.63
CA VAL A 1067 17.32 18.35 -16.17
C VAL A 1067 17.75 18.61 -14.73
N GLN A 1068 17.69 17.60 -13.86
CA GLN A 1068 18.05 17.73 -12.45
C GLN A 1068 19.55 18.05 -12.29
N ALA A 1069 20.40 17.30 -12.99
CA ALA A 1069 21.85 17.49 -12.98
C ALA A 1069 22.26 18.82 -13.62
N SER A 1070 21.56 19.27 -14.66
CA SER A 1070 21.82 20.56 -15.32
C SER A 1070 21.45 21.73 -14.40
N ALA A 1071 20.28 21.69 -13.76
CA ALA A 1071 19.85 22.71 -12.82
C ALA A 1071 20.79 22.80 -11.61
N TYR A 1072 21.11 21.65 -10.99
CA TYR A 1072 22.08 21.58 -9.90
C TYR A 1072 23.45 22.08 -10.35
N GLY A 1073 23.92 21.56 -11.49
CA GLY A 1073 25.25 21.80 -11.99
C GLY A 1073 25.50 23.26 -12.30
N PHE A 1074 24.58 23.91 -13.00
CA PHE A 1074 24.69 25.33 -13.34
C PHE A 1074 24.75 26.23 -12.10
N ILE A 1075 23.84 26.05 -11.15
CA ILE A 1075 23.78 26.86 -9.93
C ILE A 1075 25.05 26.70 -9.10
N VAL A 1076 25.43 25.45 -8.83
CA VAL A 1076 26.58 25.16 -7.96
C VAL A 1076 27.89 25.55 -8.62
N TYR A 1077 28.06 25.29 -9.92
CA TYR A 1077 29.28 25.66 -10.65
C TYR A 1077 29.51 27.17 -10.63
N ALA A 1078 28.44 27.94 -10.86
CA ALA A 1078 28.48 29.40 -10.82
C ALA A 1078 28.80 29.96 -9.45
N MET A 1079 28.16 29.45 -8.39
CA MET A 1079 28.29 30.00 -7.04
C MET A 1079 29.57 29.54 -6.32
N ILE A 1080 30.05 28.32 -6.58
CA ILE A 1080 31.35 27.85 -6.06
C ILE A 1080 32.51 28.62 -6.72
N GLY A 1081 32.32 29.15 -7.93
CA GLY A 1081 33.34 29.92 -8.63
C GLY A 1081 34.40 29.02 -9.26
N PHE A 1082 33.99 27.90 -9.87
CA PHE A 1082 34.89 27.11 -10.72
C PHE A 1082 35.27 27.89 -11.98
N GLU A 1083 36.38 27.50 -12.62
CA GLU A 1083 36.90 28.18 -13.81
C GLU A 1083 35.93 28.04 -14.99
N TRP A 1084 35.43 29.15 -15.53
CA TRP A 1084 34.48 29.15 -16.63
C TRP A 1084 35.15 28.84 -17.98
N THR A 1085 35.38 27.57 -18.24
CA THR A 1085 35.69 27.04 -19.57
C THR A 1085 34.62 26.06 -20.01
N VAL A 1086 34.31 26.05 -21.31
CA VAL A 1086 33.30 25.16 -21.88
C VAL A 1086 33.62 23.69 -21.56
N ALA A 1087 34.89 23.30 -21.69
CA ALA A 1087 35.34 21.94 -21.40
C ALA A 1087 35.14 21.55 -19.92
N LYS A 1088 35.60 22.36 -18.96
CA LYS A 1088 35.49 22.04 -17.52
C LYS A 1088 34.04 21.99 -17.03
N PHE A 1089 33.18 22.85 -17.57
CA PHE A 1089 31.75 22.82 -17.25
C PHE A 1089 31.06 21.54 -17.75
N PHE A 1090 31.30 21.15 -19.01
CA PHE A 1090 30.70 19.92 -19.55
C PHE A 1090 31.26 18.65 -18.89
N TRP A 1091 32.53 18.65 -18.48
CA TRP A 1091 33.07 17.56 -17.65
C TRP A 1091 32.37 17.47 -16.30
N TYR A 1092 32.18 18.59 -15.61
CA TYR A 1092 31.45 18.63 -14.36
C TYR A 1092 30.01 18.13 -14.51
N LEU A 1093 29.31 18.61 -15.54
CA LEU A 1093 27.94 18.17 -15.85
C LEU A 1093 27.89 16.68 -16.19
N PHE A 1094 28.85 16.16 -16.97
CA PHE A 1094 28.95 14.74 -17.31
C PHE A 1094 29.07 13.87 -16.04
N PHE A 1095 30.04 14.17 -15.18
CA PHE A 1095 30.25 13.38 -13.96
C PHE A 1095 29.06 13.48 -13.02
N MET A 1096 28.45 14.66 -12.84
CA MET A 1096 27.26 14.80 -12.01
C MET A 1096 26.08 14.02 -12.61
N TYR A 1097 25.80 14.14 -13.90
CA TYR A 1097 24.70 13.45 -14.58
C TYR A 1097 24.80 11.92 -14.44
N PHE A 1098 25.94 11.32 -14.84
CA PHE A 1098 26.10 9.87 -14.75
C PHE A 1098 26.18 9.36 -13.32
N THR A 1099 26.66 10.19 -12.38
CA THR A 1099 26.61 9.89 -10.95
C THR A 1099 25.18 9.72 -10.46
N LEU A 1100 24.32 10.71 -10.74
CA LEU A 1100 22.91 10.62 -10.36
C LEU A 1100 22.21 9.43 -11.03
N LEU A 1101 22.54 9.14 -12.29
CA LEU A 1101 22.01 7.99 -13.02
C LEU A 1101 22.36 6.65 -12.36
N TYR A 1102 23.65 6.38 -12.09
CA TYR A 1102 24.02 5.07 -11.53
C TYR A 1102 23.43 4.88 -10.12
N PHE A 1103 23.29 5.95 -9.33
CA PHE A 1103 22.63 5.88 -8.03
C PHE A 1103 21.14 5.55 -8.16
N THR A 1104 20.41 6.22 -9.07
CA THR A 1104 19.01 5.88 -9.34
C THR A 1104 18.88 4.43 -9.80
N PHE A 1105 19.74 3.98 -10.71
CA PHE A 1105 19.69 2.61 -11.25
C PHE A 1105 20.04 1.57 -10.19
N TYR A 1106 20.95 1.89 -9.27
CA TYR A 1106 21.24 1.07 -8.10
C TYR A 1106 20.01 0.93 -7.19
N GLY A 1107 19.27 2.03 -6.95
CA GLY A 1107 18.01 2.00 -6.21
C GLY A 1107 16.95 1.11 -6.87
N MET A 1108 16.81 1.19 -8.19
CA MET A 1108 15.92 0.32 -8.97
C MET A 1108 16.34 -1.16 -8.89
N MET A 1109 17.64 -1.43 -9.08
CA MET A 1109 18.21 -2.78 -8.97
C MET A 1109 17.94 -3.39 -7.59
N ALA A 1110 18.12 -2.62 -6.51
CA ALA A 1110 17.88 -3.08 -5.14
C ALA A 1110 16.43 -3.57 -4.95
N VAL A 1111 15.45 -2.88 -5.53
CA VAL A 1111 14.03 -3.32 -5.49
C VAL A 1111 13.79 -4.54 -6.36
N ALA A 1112 14.49 -4.68 -7.49
CA ALA A 1112 14.33 -5.82 -8.38
C ALA A 1112 14.89 -7.13 -7.80
N ILE A 1113 15.96 -7.06 -6.98
CA ILE A 1113 16.60 -8.24 -6.37
C ILE A 1113 16.05 -8.60 -4.98
N THR A 1114 15.17 -7.76 -4.41
CA THR A 1114 14.60 -7.99 -3.07
C THR A 1114 13.08 -8.13 -3.12
N PRO A 1115 12.46 -8.89 -2.19
CA PRO A 1115 11.01 -9.08 -2.22
C PRO A 1115 10.23 -7.83 -1.84
N ASN A 1116 10.81 -6.89 -1.08
CA ASN A 1116 10.14 -5.67 -0.63
C ASN A 1116 11.11 -4.47 -0.56
N HIS A 1117 10.57 -3.27 -0.78
CA HIS A 1117 11.30 -2.00 -0.65
C HIS A 1117 11.95 -1.77 0.73
N HIS A 1118 11.38 -2.27 1.84
CA HIS A 1118 12.02 -2.15 3.16
C HIS A 1118 13.35 -2.89 3.23
N ILE A 1119 13.41 -4.12 2.69
CA ILE A 1119 14.64 -4.90 2.60
C ILE A 1119 15.58 -4.25 1.59
N ALA A 1120 15.06 -3.75 0.47
CA ALA A 1120 15.85 -2.99 -0.51
C ALA A 1120 16.57 -1.81 0.15
N ALA A 1121 15.88 -1.00 0.95
CA ALA A 1121 16.45 0.16 1.64
C ALA A 1121 17.57 -0.26 2.61
N ILE A 1122 17.36 -1.32 3.39
CA ILE A 1122 18.37 -1.82 4.34
C ILE A 1122 19.62 -2.32 3.59
N VAL A 1123 19.45 -3.17 2.56
CA VAL A 1123 20.57 -3.66 1.74
C VAL A 1123 21.29 -2.50 1.06
N SER A 1124 20.55 -1.54 0.51
CA SER A 1124 21.12 -0.34 -0.11
C SER A 1124 21.99 0.46 0.86
N SER A 1125 21.52 0.65 2.11
CA SER A 1125 22.26 1.37 3.15
C SER A 1125 23.63 0.75 3.47
N ALA A 1126 23.76 -0.58 3.36
CA ALA A 1126 25.01 -1.28 3.60
C ALA A 1126 26.09 -0.89 2.59
N PHE A 1127 25.73 -0.92 1.30
CA PHE A 1127 26.65 -0.53 0.24
C PHE A 1127 26.96 0.96 0.26
N TYR A 1128 26.01 1.82 0.66
CA TYR A 1128 26.31 3.26 0.85
C TYR A 1128 27.43 3.45 1.86
N GLY A 1129 27.41 2.75 3.00
CA GLY A 1129 28.47 2.82 4.00
C GLY A 1129 29.83 2.39 3.46
N ILE A 1130 29.88 1.32 2.67
CA ILE A 1130 31.13 0.82 2.07
C ILE A 1130 31.62 1.77 0.96
N TRP A 1131 30.74 2.26 0.08
CA TRP A 1131 31.11 3.24 -0.95
C TRP A 1131 31.58 4.56 -0.35
N ASN A 1132 31.00 4.97 0.78
CA ASN A 1132 31.44 6.14 1.52
C ASN A 1132 32.90 6.00 1.98
N LEU A 1133 33.23 4.85 2.57
CA LEU A 1133 34.56 4.54 3.10
C LEU A 1133 35.63 4.53 2.00
N PHE A 1134 35.31 3.93 0.85
CA PHE A 1134 36.22 3.77 -0.29
C PHE A 1134 36.07 4.86 -1.36
N SER A 1135 35.40 5.96 -1.05
CA SER A 1135 35.17 7.08 -1.98
C SER A 1135 36.46 7.82 -2.38
N GLY A 1136 37.54 7.68 -1.62
CA GLY A 1136 38.80 8.39 -1.85
C GLY A 1136 38.91 9.75 -1.14
N PHE A 1137 37.84 10.23 -0.49
CA PHE A 1137 37.87 11.44 0.34
C PHE A 1137 38.26 11.16 1.80
N ILE A 1138 37.64 10.15 2.42
CA ILE A 1138 37.91 9.78 3.82
C ILE A 1138 39.32 9.21 3.98
N VAL A 1139 39.70 8.32 3.06
CA VAL A 1139 41.05 7.76 2.94
C VAL A 1139 41.51 7.93 1.50
N PRO A 1140 42.59 8.70 1.25
CA PRO A 1140 43.16 8.82 -0.08
C PRO A 1140 43.66 7.47 -0.59
N ARG A 1141 43.56 7.24 -1.91
CA ARG A 1141 43.94 5.97 -2.55
C ARG A 1141 45.36 5.48 -2.18
N PRO A 1142 46.41 6.32 -2.15
CA PRO A 1142 47.76 5.86 -1.81
C PRO A 1142 47.87 5.27 -0.39
N SER A 1143 47.11 5.83 0.56
CA SER A 1143 47.08 5.42 1.96
C SER A 1143 46.23 4.17 2.23
N ILE A 1144 45.45 3.69 1.25
CA ILE A 1144 44.70 2.44 1.37
C ILE A 1144 45.70 1.26 1.37
N PRO A 1145 45.62 0.33 2.35
CA PRO A 1145 46.45 -0.87 2.37
C PRO A 1145 46.30 -1.72 1.11
N ILE A 1146 47.38 -2.38 0.70
CA ILE A 1146 47.47 -3.09 -0.59
C ILE A 1146 46.33 -4.10 -0.78
N TRP A 1147 45.93 -4.82 0.27
CA TRP A 1147 44.85 -5.81 0.23
C TRP A 1147 43.46 -5.23 -0.02
N TRP A 1148 43.24 -3.93 0.22
CA TRP A 1148 41.96 -3.23 0.01
C TRP A 1148 41.97 -2.30 -1.21
N ARG A 1149 43.13 -2.07 -1.85
CA ARG A 1149 43.25 -1.16 -3.01
C ARG A 1149 42.40 -1.59 -4.23
N TRP A 1150 42.08 -2.87 -4.38
CA TRP A 1150 41.21 -3.34 -5.46
C TRP A 1150 39.78 -2.81 -5.32
N TYR A 1151 39.27 -2.69 -4.08
CA TYR A 1151 37.88 -2.27 -3.86
C TYR A 1151 37.70 -0.78 -4.15
N TYR A 1152 38.74 0.04 -3.98
CA TYR A 1152 38.73 1.43 -4.45
C TYR A 1152 38.32 1.52 -5.93
N TRP A 1153 38.83 0.62 -6.78
CA TRP A 1153 38.47 0.57 -8.20
C TRP A 1153 37.11 -0.08 -8.48
N ALA A 1154 36.62 -0.92 -7.56
CA ALA A 1154 35.27 -1.49 -7.61
C ALA A 1154 34.18 -0.53 -7.07
N CYS A 1155 34.57 0.59 -6.44
CA CYS A 1155 33.63 1.56 -5.88
C CYS A 1155 33.20 2.58 -6.97
N PRO A 1156 31.91 2.74 -7.28
CA PRO A 1156 31.47 3.70 -8.30
C PRO A 1156 31.71 5.16 -7.87
N VAL A 1157 31.59 5.46 -6.57
CA VAL A 1157 31.77 6.80 -6.02
C VAL A 1157 33.21 7.31 -6.15
N SER A 1158 34.20 6.41 -6.08
CA SER A 1158 35.60 6.80 -6.22
C SER A 1158 35.91 7.35 -7.61
N TRP A 1159 35.32 6.75 -8.65
CA TRP A 1159 35.44 7.21 -10.04
C TRP A 1159 34.79 8.57 -10.25
N SER A 1160 33.60 8.80 -9.67
CA SER A 1160 32.92 10.10 -9.71
C SER A 1160 33.80 11.20 -9.12
N LEU A 1161 34.39 10.97 -7.94
CA LEU A 1161 35.20 11.97 -7.25
C LEU A 1161 36.56 12.18 -7.90
N TYR A 1162 37.19 11.13 -8.42
CA TYR A 1162 38.37 11.26 -9.26
C TYR A 1162 38.08 12.20 -10.43
N GLY A 1163 37.03 11.91 -11.20
CA GLY A 1163 36.66 12.68 -12.40
C GLY A 1163 36.34 14.14 -12.10
N LEU A 1164 35.56 14.41 -11.04
CA LEU A 1164 35.24 15.76 -10.62
C LEU A 1164 36.47 16.55 -10.19
N LEU A 1165 37.35 15.99 -9.35
CA LEU A 1165 38.52 16.73 -8.86
C LEU A 1165 39.51 17.01 -9.99
N VAL A 1166 39.80 16.00 -10.81
CA VAL A 1166 40.80 16.10 -11.89
C VAL A 1166 40.34 16.99 -13.03
N SER A 1167 39.05 16.99 -13.37
CA SER A 1167 38.52 17.88 -14.41
C SER A 1167 38.59 19.35 -14.03
N GLN A 1168 38.51 19.68 -12.73
CA GLN A 1168 38.55 21.07 -12.27
C GLN A 1168 39.96 21.57 -11.94
N PHE A 1169 40.77 20.74 -11.26
CA PHE A 1169 42.07 21.15 -10.69
C PHE A 1169 43.29 20.38 -11.22
N GLY A 1170 43.10 19.28 -11.97
CA GLY A 1170 44.19 18.39 -12.37
C GLY A 1170 45.17 18.96 -13.42
N ASP A 1171 44.78 20.04 -14.10
CA ASP A 1171 45.56 20.75 -15.11
C ASP A 1171 46.24 22.02 -14.57
N ILE A 1172 45.98 22.41 -13.32
CA ILE A 1172 46.46 23.67 -12.74
C ILE A 1172 47.90 23.53 -12.22
N GLN A 1173 48.82 24.35 -12.74
CA GLN A 1173 50.24 24.37 -12.37
C GLN A 1173 50.63 25.45 -11.34
N LYS A 1174 49.65 26.08 -10.69
CA LYS A 1174 49.91 27.10 -9.66
C LYS A 1174 50.65 26.50 -8.45
N ASP A 1175 51.60 27.24 -7.88
CA ASP A 1175 52.31 26.85 -6.66
C ASP A 1175 51.38 26.88 -5.45
N LEU A 1176 51.35 25.78 -4.69
CA LEU A 1176 50.54 25.60 -3.47
C LEU A 1176 51.39 25.80 -2.20
N THR A 1177 52.65 25.40 -2.27
CA THR A 1177 53.72 25.62 -1.27
C THR A 1177 55.01 25.93 -2.02
N GLU A 1178 56.06 26.37 -1.32
CA GLU A 1178 57.37 26.67 -1.93
C GLU A 1178 57.98 25.48 -2.72
N THR A 1179 57.47 24.27 -2.52
CA THR A 1179 58.01 23.02 -3.09
C THR A 1179 57.03 22.19 -3.95
N GLN A 1180 55.73 22.51 -3.99
CA GLN A 1180 54.73 21.70 -4.70
C GLN A 1180 53.65 22.53 -5.42
N THR A 1181 53.34 22.14 -6.65
CA THR A 1181 52.21 22.67 -7.45
C THR A 1181 50.89 21.96 -7.12
N VAL A 1182 49.76 22.58 -7.46
CA VAL A 1182 48.41 21.97 -7.31
C VAL A 1182 48.32 20.62 -8.02
N LYS A 1183 48.79 20.53 -9.28
CA LYS A 1183 48.84 19.26 -10.05
C LYS A 1183 49.65 18.18 -9.35
N GLN A 1184 50.82 18.51 -8.80
CA GLN A 1184 51.65 17.56 -8.06
C GLN A 1184 50.97 17.10 -6.77
N PHE A 1185 50.34 18.01 -6.02
CA PHE A 1185 49.61 17.64 -4.80
C PHE A 1185 48.44 16.67 -5.10
N VAL A 1186 47.64 16.95 -6.15
CA VAL A 1186 46.53 16.07 -6.56
C VAL A 1186 47.04 14.67 -6.94
N LYS A 1187 48.21 14.59 -7.58
CA LYS A 1187 48.83 13.33 -7.95
C LYS A 1187 49.42 12.57 -6.76
N ASP A 1188 50.15 13.24 -5.89
CA ASP A 1188 50.89 12.61 -4.79
C ASP A 1188 49.98 12.24 -3.61
N TYR A 1189 49.03 13.12 -3.24
CA TYR A 1189 48.14 12.89 -2.11
C TYR A 1189 46.94 12.01 -2.47
N PHE A 1190 46.21 12.34 -3.55
CA PHE A 1190 45.02 11.58 -3.95
C PHE A 1190 45.33 10.40 -4.88
N GLY A 1191 46.50 10.40 -5.54
CA GLY A 1191 46.83 9.39 -6.54
C GLY A 1191 46.09 9.60 -7.86
N PHE A 1192 45.72 10.85 -8.18
CA PHE A 1192 44.91 11.18 -9.35
C PHE A 1192 45.76 11.83 -10.45
N ASP A 1193 45.72 11.24 -11.64
CA ASP A 1193 46.38 11.71 -12.85
C ASP A 1193 45.36 12.28 -13.86
N HIS A 1194 45.69 13.41 -14.47
CA HIS A 1194 44.85 14.11 -15.46
C HIS A 1194 44.75 13.36 -16.79
N ASP A 1195 45.82 12.69 -17.20
CA ASP A 1195 45.84 11.94 -18.46
C ASP A 1195 44.89 10.72 -18.43
N PHE A 1196 44.46 10.31 -17.22
CA PHE A 1196 43.53 9.19 -17.01
C PHE A 1196 42.05 9.60 -17.06
N LEU A 1197 41.73 10.88 -17.26
CA LEU A 1197 40.36 11.41 -17.20
C LEU A 1197 39.38 10.70 -18.15
N GLY A 1198 39.81 10.38 -19.38
CA GLY A 1198 38.98 9.67 -20.36
C GLY A 1198 38.59 8.25 -19.92
N VAL A 1199 39.51 7.54 -19.24
CA VAL A 1199 39.24 6.19 -18.69
C VAL A 1199 38.28 6.27 -17.52
N VAL A 1200 38.44 7.29 -16.66
CA VAL A 1200 37.54 7.55 -15.53
C VAL A 1200 36.12 7.82 -16.03
N ALA A 1201 35.97 8.61 -17.09
CA ALA A 1201 34.67 8.87 -17.72
C ALA A 1201 34.00 7.59 -18.26
N ALA A 1202 34.77 6.74 -18.93
CA ALA A 1202 34.28 5.44 -19.41
C ALA A 1202 33.89 4.49 -18.27
N ALA A 1203 34.62 4.50 -17.15
CA ALA A 1203 34.31 3.69 -15.97
C ALA A 1203 32.99 4.10 -15.31
N VAL A 1204 32.73 5.41 -15.14
CA VAL A 1204 31.46 5.91 -14.58
C VAL A 1204 30.28 5.51 -15.47
N LEU A 1205 30.41 5.66 -16.80
CA LEU A 1205 29.40 5.21 -17.76
C LEU A 1205 29.18 3.68 -17.66
N GLY A 1206 30.26 2.91 -17.51
CA GLY A 1206 30.22 1.46 -17.33
C GLY A 1206 29.39 1.03 -16.12
N TRP A 1207 29.56 1.69 -14.97
CA TRP A 1207 28.73 1.45 -13.78
C TRP A 1207 27.25 1.77 -13.99
N THR A 1208 26.95 2.87 -14.70
CA THR A 1208 25.58 3.21 -15.07
C THR A 1208 24.94 2.11 -15.92
N VAL A 1209 25.63 1.64 -16.95
CA VAL A 1209 25.14 0.55 -17.82
C VAL A 1209 25.00 -0.77 -17.05
N LEU A 1210 25.95 -1.08 -16.16
CA LEU A 1210 25.92 -2.30 -15.35
C LEU A 1210 24.68 -2.35 -14.44
N PHE A 1211 24.38 -1.29 -13.68
CA PHE A 1211 23.21 -1.29 -12.81
C PHE A 1211 21.89 -1.31 -13.60
N ALA A 1212 21.81 -0.64 -14.75
CA ALA A 1212 20.66 -0.75 -15.65
C ALA A 1212 20.46 -2.19 -16.16
N PHE A 1213 21.55 -2.86 -16.55
CA PHE A 1213 21.52 -4.25 -16.98
C PHE A 1213 21.11 -5.20 -15.85
N LEU A 1214 21.70 -5.05 -14.66
CA LEU A 1214 21.36 -5.87 -13.50
C LEU A 1214 19.90 -5.69 -13.08
N PHE A 1215 19.36 -4.48 -13.14
CA PHE A 1215 17.94 -4.22 -12.94
C PHE A 1215 17.08 -5.00 -13.96
N ALA A 1216 17.39 -4.89 -15.26
CA ALA A 1216 16.65 -5.59 -16.31
C ALA A 1216 16.74 -7.12 -16.18
N ALA A 1217 17.92 -7.65 -15.84
CA ALA A 1217 18.14 -9.08 -15.61
C ALA A 1217 17.38 -9.57 -14.37
N ALA A 1218 17.40 -8.82 -13.27
CA ALA A 1218 16.70 -9.15 -12.04
C ALA A 1218 15.18 -9.17 -12.21
N ILE A 1219 14.59 -8.16 -12.86
CA ILE A 1219 13.15 -8.12 -13.17
C ILE A 1219 12.71 -9.30 -14.05
N LYS A 1220 13.58 -9.75 -14.95
CA LYS A 1220 13.32 -10.91 -15.80
C LYS A 1220 13.37 -12.23 -15.01
N ALA A 1221 14.40 -12.40 -14.18
CA ALA A 1221 14.73 -13.65 -13.51
C ALA A 1221 13.96 -13.88 -12.20
N PHE A 1222 13.80 -12.86 -11.36
CA PHE A 1222 13.16 -12.99 -10.06
C PHE A 1222 11.66 -12.69 -10.15
N ASN A 1223 10.87 -13.61 -9.60
CA ASN A 1223 9.44 -13.41 -9.35
C ASN A 1223 9.15 -13.71 -7.88
N PHE A 1224 8.84 -12.66 -7.12
CA PHE A 1224 8.53 -12.79 -5.70
C PHE A 1224 7.05 -13.11 -5.44
N GLN A 1225 6.18 -13.06 -6.46
CA GLN A 1225 4.82 -13.59 -6.35
C GLN A 1225 4.85 -15.11 -6.58
N ARG A 1226 4.85 -15.90 -5.50
CA ARG A 1226 4.55 -17.34 -5.56
C ARG A 1226 3.03 -17.54 -5.37
N ARG A 1227 2.36 -18.20 -6.31
CA ARG A 1227 0.90 -18.46 -6.34
C ARG A 1227 0.58 -19.95 -6.45
#